data_AF-A0A535YLZ7-F1
#
_entry.id   AF-A0A535YLZ7-F1
#
_cell.length_a   1.000
_cell.length_b   1.000
_cell.length_c   1.000
_cell.angle_alpha   90.00
_cell.angle_beta   90.00
_cell.angle_gamma   90.00
#
_symmetry.space_group_name_H-M   'P 1'
#
loop_
_entity.id
_entity.type
_entity.pdbx_description
1 polymer ?
#
loop_
_entity_poly.entity_id
_entity_poly.type
_entity_poly.pdbx_seq_one_letter_code
_entity_poly.pdbx_strand_id
1 'polypeptide(L)'
;MTEETERADRRARIAIAAVIAVGVVLRFLVLPAKGFPSDVATFQAWASRLAEVGPSRFYEPGYFSDYPPGYLYVLWLVGLVFDGQTKFIVKAASIPADIAIALLCVWIVWRAAGRDRAVLAAALWMLAPGPIFAGPYWGQVDAVGTVPFLLALIFAGRGSWATAGAIAGLAAMVKPQFGIALIVVAAGALFVWIRDADWRPPLRTAVAALLAILALGVPFRAGPGELIDLVRSASETYPFTSLYAFNIWSIVGDFWKPDDQYVVLGAILLLAGLASSCALLWWRRDVGAFLACGALAAFAFYFLPTRAHERYLFPAFALLLPLAVLRARLLVPYISLAIAFAASLYFAFTRYPQNDLRSPQWLEDSLFTRNGQIALALLMLGLAAFIAWRLFRGDAALEADEETITIASRPLPPPARPDDRWRLPAALSLGRPPTRRDIASAFLVALVVLITRGYRLDQPRDMYFDEVYHARTAYELLAQREPYEWTHPHLAKEIMALGILAFADDRVVGTEPANSQVRAFAVANDGLRAVVEPDALVLRDRSGRQLARAPITNLDRPDAVGFDGEDVVLVTEFQVARLGRDGSVKQRVRLTTMSRSAPRSLVIENGRIVIAGDGGIEIYQSLETKPQVIPTPVVAATAKTDGSVVYAVDQAGVVHVIDVANAKETETLNARGPAGAIAYAQGPNRLFLARTDTPALDIIDLEGHATDTVPLGNARTGDFTEGAKALAVVPRTQFLYALVPGKVVAIETHGASPFASTPVRESDRFLGVDGQDDKLVVAGSDAVERIETGRQALAWRIPGVVFGALLAFFLYLLARRLFASPLVAYLVGAAVVLDGSMFAQARIGMNDIYVTTFIVGTWYFIVAAHRPRRAAWLDLLIAGALIGLGAASKWAAIYTLAGIFVASLAVTAYAYERGRPGTGGPLDLFAGKGRNAAFLFGCFALIPAVLYLGSYVRWFGGPTAPYGWNLVELTQQMYWYHSSLTAPHCAGSPWWAWPLDLKPVYWYFGGSTGNFNGYIYDAGNPIIFWAALPAAAIVGGLAYRARSVTLGFVALAMLTQFVAWIPISRVLFFYHFFTALPFYLLCLAIVLAILWERRRTAVRVFAILAVVAFVFFYPYVSGLPVPGELGSAYQILPTWAYDPTFNPTDSCPTPVSAATATSLEIGIAWIVEVGALALALAVAFAYEPARRLLARIGVI
;
A
#
# COMPACT_ATOMS: atom_id res chain seq x y z
N MET A 1 -39.54 -29.44 -48.61
CA MET A 1 -38.52 -28.62 -49.29
C MET A 1 -38.60 -28.99 -50.77
N THR A 2 -38.89 -28.04 -51.66
CA THR A 2 -39.11 -28.29 -53.09
C THR A 2 -37.80 -28.62 -53.82
N GLU A 3 -37.83 -29.51 -54.81
CA GLU A 3 -36.65 -29.98 -55.58
C GLU A 3 -35.85 -28.81 -56.20
N GLU A 4 -36.54 -27.73 -56.56
CA GLU A 4 -35.95 -26.49 -57.08
C GLU A 4 -35.12 -25.72 -56.03
N THR A 5 -35.56 -25.77 -54.76
CA THR A 5 -34.88 -25.16 -53.62
C THR A 5 -33.58 -25.89 -53.32
N GLU A 6 -33.55 -27.22 -53.41
CA GLU A 6 -32.32 -28.02 -53.25
C GLU A 6 -31.33 -27.81 -54.40
N ARG A 7 -31.81 -27.71 -55.64
CA ARG A 7 -30.96 -27.38 -56.81
C ARG A 7 -30.30 -26.01 -56.67
N ALA A 8 -31.04 -25.01 -56.20
CA ALA A 8 -30.51 -23.66 -55.97
C ALA A 8 -29.56 -23.59 -54.75
N ASP A 9 -29.82 -24.33 -53.66
CA ASP A 9 -28.84 -24.51 -52.56
C ASP A 9 -27.53 -25.11 -53.07
N ARG A 10 -27.63 -26.15 -53.91
CA ARG A 10 -26.46 -26.82 -54.48
C ARG A 10 -25.66 -25.88 -55.37
N ARG A 11 -26.32 -25.10 -56.24
CA ARG A 11 -25.67 -24.08 -57.08
C ARG A 11 -24.95 -23.03 -56.25
N ALA A 12 -25.58 -22.52 -55.19
CA ALA A 12 -24.97 -21.52 -54.32
C ALA A 12 -23.77 -22.07 -53.53
N ARG A 13 -23.84 -23.32 -53.05
CA ARG A 13 -22.69 -24.00 -52.42
C ARG A 13 -21.52 -24.19 -53.39
N ILE A 14 -21.81 -24.56 -54.64
CA ILE A 14 -20.80 -24.66 -55.70
C ILE A 14 -20.20 -23.29 -56.00
N ALA A 15 -21.02 -22.23 -56.09
CA ALA A 15 -20.53 -20.87 -56.31
C ALA A 15 -19.64 -20.37 -55.17
N ILE A 16 -20.02 -20.61 -53.91
CA ILE A 16 -19.18 -20.29 -52.74
C ILE A 16 -17.87 -21.07 -52.80
N ALA A 17 -17.91 -22.38 -53.09
CA ALA A 17 -16.71 -23.19 -53.21
C ALA A 17 -15.80 -22.72 -54.35
N ALA A 18 -16.37 -22.34 -55.49
CA ALA A 18 -15.64 -21.80 -56.64
C ALA A 18 -14.98 -20.46 -56.30
N VAL A 19 -15.70 -19.54 -55.64
CA VAL A 19 -15.17 -18.24 -55.21
C VAL A 19 -14.04 -18.42 -54.19
N ILE A 20 -14.21 -19.31 -53.21
CA ILE A 20 -13.15 -19.65 -52.25
C ILE A 20 -11.94 -20.24 -52.99
N ALA A 21 -12.15 -21.16 -53.94
CA ALA A 21 -11.07 -21.75 -54.72
C ALA A 21 -10.31 -20.69 -55.54
N VAL A 22 -11.02 -19.77 -56.21
CA VAL A 22 -10.40 -18.64 -56.93
C VAL A 22 -9.59 -17.76 -55.97
N GLY A 23 -10.15 -17.39 -54.82
CA GLY A 23 -9.44 -16.58 -53.83
C GLY A 23 -8.22 -17.28 -53.23
N VAL A 24 -8.24 -18.62 -53.10
CA VAL A 24 -7.08 -19.43 -52.70
C VAL A 24 -6.03 -19.46 -53.81
N VAL A 25 -6.43 -19.63 -55.08
CA VAL A 25 -5.51 -19.56 -56.23
C VAL A 25 -4.83 -18.18 -56.28
N LEU A 26 -5.58 -17.08 -56.13
CA LEU A 26 -5.00 -15.73 -56.09
C LEU A 26 -3.96 -15.58 -54.97
N ARG A 27 -4.21 -16.15 -53.80
CA ARG A 27 -3.27 -16.18 -52.67
C ARG A 27 -2.01 -17.01 -52.96
N PHE A 28 -2.15 -18.14 -53.65
CA PHE A 28 -1.01 -18.94 -54.11
C PHE A 28 -0.20 -18.23 -55.19
N LEU A 29 -0.83 -17.47 -56.09
CA LEU A 29 -0.14 -16.71 -57.14
C LEU A 29 0.78 -15.62 -56.58
N VAL A 30 0.42 -15.03 -55.44
CA VAL A 30 1.23 -14.00 -54.77
C VAL A 30 2.25 -14.58 -53.78
N LEU A 31 2.17 -15.88 -53.46
CA LEU A 31 3.05 -16.54 -52.49
C LEU A 31 4.54 -16.51 -52.87
N PRO A 32 4.95 -16.62 -54.16
CA PRO A 32 6.34 -16.48 -54.58
C PRO A 32 6.96 -15.10 -54.35
N ALA A 33 6.16 -14.06 -54.05
CA ALA A 33 6.70 -12.74 -53.73
C ALA A 33 7.67 -12.79 -52.54
N LYS A 34 8.62 -11.85 -52.47
CA LYS A 34 9.67 -11.83 -51.44
C LYS A 34 9.11 -11.86 -50.01
N GLY A 35 7.94 -11.27 -49.79
CA GLY A 35 7.42 -10.97 -48.45
C GLY A 35 8.09 -9.75 -47.85
N PHE A 36 7.57 -9.27 -46.71
CA PHE A 36 8.23 -8.25 -45.93
C PHE A 36 9.44 -8.86 -45.21
N PRO A 37 10.69 -8.45 -45.53
CA PRO A 37 11.86 -9.21 -45.14
C PRO A 37 12.01 -9.42 -43.62
N SER A 38 11.80 -8.39 -42.79
CA SER A 38 11.93 -8.53 -41.35
C SER A 38 10.85 -9.44 -40.76
N ASP A 39 9.58 -9.25 -41.13
CA ASP A 39 8.46 -10.02 -40.57
C ASP A 39 8.60 -11.51 -40.90
N VAL A 40 8.90 -11.82 -42.16
CA VAL A 40 9.08 -13.22 -42.61
C VAL A 40 10.32 -13.82 -41.96
N ALA A 41 11.45 -13.12 -41.93
CA ALA A 41 12.68 -13.61 -41.29
C ALA A 41 12.48 -13.87 -39.79
N THR A 42 11.78 -12.98 -39.09
CA THR A 42 11.47 -13.12 -37.66
C THR A 42 10.62 -14.36 -37.39
N PHE A 43 9.56 -14.60 -38.15
CA PHE A 43 8.74 -15.82 -37.99
C PHE A 43 9.51 -17.10 -38.32
N GLN A 44 10.40 -17.07 -39.33
CA GLN A 44 11.29 -18.20 -39.60
C GLN A 44 12.26 -18.45 -38.44
N ALA A 45 12.87 -17.40 -37.90
CA ALA A 45 13.79 -17.48 -36.77
C ALA A 45 13.11 -18.00 -35.51
N TRP A 46 11.88 -17.55 -35.23
CA TRP A 46 11.09 -18.06 -34.11
C TRP A 46 10.71 -19.53 -34.29
N ALA A 47 10.31 -19.94 -35.50
CA ALA A 47 10.00 -21.34 -35.80
C ALA A 47 11.24 -22.24 -35.58
N SER A 48 12.40 -21.85 -36.09
CA SER A 48 13.66 -22.57 -35.89
C SER A 48 14.04 -22.64 -34.42
N ARG A 49 14.01 -21.50 -33.69
CA ARG A 49 14.31 -21.48 -32.26
C ARG A 49 13.38 -22.40 -31.47
N LEU A 50 12.08 -22.39 -31.74
CA LEU A 50 11.12 -23.25 -31.06
C LEU A 50 11.40 -24.74 -31.29
N ALA A 51 11.85 -25.11 -32.49
CA ALA A 51 12.29 -26.47 -32.79
C ALA A 51 13.57 -26.84 -32.04
N GLU A 52 14.51 -25.91 -31.88
CA GLU A 52 15.81 -26.13 -31.23
C GLU A 52 15.74 -26.18 -29.70
N VAL A 53 15.12 -25.18 -29.06
CA VAL A 53 15.18 -25.01 -27.59
C VAL A 53 13.89 -25.36 -26.86
N GLY A 54 12.79 -25.57 -27.61
CA GLY A 54 11.45 -25.83 -27.08
C GLY A 54 10.75 -24.59 -26.50
N PRO A 55 9.44 -24.69 -26.18
CA PRO A 55 8.63 -23.55 -25.74
C PRO A 55 9.09 -22.94 -24.41
N SER A 56 9.56 -23.76 -23.47
CA SER A 56 9.93 -23.31 -22.11
C SER A 56 11.15 -22.38 -22.03
N ARG A 57 11.96 -22.34 -23.10
CA ARG A 57 13.18 -21.52 -23.22
C ARG A 57 13.09 -20.48 -24.34
N PHE A 58 11.91 -20.32 -24.94
CA PHE A 58 11.73 -19.42 -26.06
C PHE A 58 12.00 -17.96 -25.66
N TYR A 59 11.45 -17.53 -24.51
CA TYR A 59 11.59 -16.17 -23.95
C TYR A 59 12.82 -15.99 -23.03
N GLU A 60 13.89 -16.75 -23.23
CA GLU A 60 15.13 -16.50 -22.47
C GLU A 60 15.61 -15.05 -22.68
N PRO A 61 16.15 -14.39 -21.63
CA PRO A 61 16.58 -13.00 -21.70
C PRO A 61 17.54 -12.74 -22.88
N GLY A 62 17.30 -11.66 -23.61
CA GLY A 62 18.13 -11.23 -24.75
C GLY A 62 17.66 -11.71 -26.13
N TYR A 63 16.59 -12.52 -26.21
CA TYR A 63 15.99 -12.90 -27.50
C TYR A 63 14.72 -12.09 -27.81
N PHE A 64 14.64 -11.51 -29.00
CA PHE A 64 13.51 -10.66 -29.40
C PHE A 64 12.26 -11.49 -29.73
N SER A 65 11.16 -11.20 -29.02
CA SER A 65 9.81 -11.61 -29.40
C SER A 65 8.78 -10.62 -28.83
N ASP A 66 7.83 -10.23 -29.66
CA ASP A 66 6.70 -9.34 -29.34
C ASP A 66 5.34 -10.07 -29.43
N TYR A 67 5.35 -11.40 -29.57
CA TYR A 67 4.16 -12.22 -29.74
C TYR A 67 3.91 -13.07 -28.50
N PRO A 68 2.67 -13.12 -27.97
CA PRO A 68 2.31 -14.10 -26.97
C PRO A 68 2.26 -15.53 -27.55
N PRO A 69 2.26 -16.57 -26.68
CA PRO A 69 2.38 -17.98 -27.06
C PRO A 69 1.42 -18.55 -28.11
N GLY A 70 0.23 -17.98 -28.30
CA GLY A 70 -0.84 -18.56 -29.12
C GLY A 70 -0.44 -18.80 -30.58
N TYR A 71 0.18 -17.82 -31.25
CA TYR A 71 0.69 -18.02 -32.61
C TYR A 71 1.99 -18.84 -32.64
N LEU A 72 2.77 -18.78 -31.56
CA LEU A 72 4.03 -19.52 -31.45
C LEU A 72 3.82 -21.03 -31.49
N TYR A 73 2.67 -21.57 -31.05
CA TYR A 73 2.34 -22.98 -31.26
C TYR A 73 2.26 -23.37 -32.74
N VAL A 74 1.76 -22.48 -33.60
CA VAL A 74 1.73 -22.71 -35.05
C VAL A 74 3.15 -22.72 -35.60
N LEU A 75 3.97 -21.75 -35.20
CA LEU A 75 5.37 -21.68 -35.63
C LEU A 75 6.20 -22.84 -35.11
N TRP A 76 5.92 -23.32 -33.90
CA TRP A 76 6.58 -24.49 -33.33
C TRP A 76 6.30 -25.74 -34.17
N LEU A 77 5.03 -25.98 -34.54
CA LEU A 77 4.69 -27.07 -35.44
C LEU A 77 5.38 -26.93 -36.80
N VAL A 78 5.42 -25.71 -37.36
CA VAL A 78 6.12 -25.44 -38.63
C VAL A 78 7.61 -25.75 -38.50
N GLY A 79 8.26 -25.33 -37.42
CA GLY A 79 9.68 -25.59 -37.18
C GLY A 79 10.00 -27.07 -36.99
N LEU A 80 9.12 -27.84 -36.34
CA LEU A 80 9.28 -29.28 -36.15
C LEU A 80 9.11 -30.09 -37.44
N VAL A 81 8.22 -29.64 -38.34
CA VAL A 81 7.85 -30.39 -39.56
C VAL A 81 8.73 -30.00 -40.75
N PHE A 82 9.13 -28.73 -40.86
CA PHE A 82 9.81 -28.19 -42.02
C PHE A 82 11.23 -27.76 -41.65
N ASP A 83 12.20 -28.64 -41.91
CA ASP A 83 13.64 -28.57 -41.59
C ASP A 83 14.34 -27.37 -42.27
N GLY A 84 14.09 -26.15 -41.78
CA GLY A 84 14.68 -24.89 -42.25
C GLY A 84 14.06 -24.26 -43.51
N GLN A 85 13.26 -24.98 -44.30
CA GLN A 85 12.55 -24.44 -45.48
C GLN A 85 11.18 -23.81 -45.14
N THR A 86 11.17 -22.88 -44.19
CA THR A 86 9.93 -22.40 -43.55
C THR A 86 9.28 -21.19 -44.25
N LYS A 87 9.98 -20.51 -45.17
CA LYS A 87 9.54 -19.23 -45.77
C LYS A 87 8.15 -19.30 -46.40
N PHE A 88 7.91 -20.28 -47.29
CA PHE A 88 6.64 -20.40 -48.00
C PHE A 88 5.49 -20.77 -47.05
N ILE A 89 5.76 -21.63 -46.07
CA ILE A 89 4.76 -22.11 -45.10
C ILE A 89 4.32 -20.98 -44.15
N VAL A 90 5.28 -20.20 -43.64
CA VAL A 90 4.99 -19.04 -42.79
C VAL A 90 4.09 -18.03 -43.51
N LYS A 91 4.39 -17.72 -44.78
CA LYS A 91 3.55 -16.83 -45.59
C LYS A 91 2.16 -17.44 -45.90
N ALA A 92 2.10 -18.75 -46.12
CA ALA A 92 0.86 -19.47 -46.40
C ALA A 92 -0.03 -19.65 -45.16
N ALA A 93 0.49 -19.44 -43.94
CA ALA A 93 -0.23 -19.67 -42.67
C ALA A 93 -1.54 -18.85 -42.54
N SER A 94 -1.65 -17.73 -43.25
CA SER A 94 -2.87 -16.91 -43.29
C SER A 94 -3.98 -17.49 -44.17
N ILE A 95 -3.66 -18.33 -45.17
CA ILE A 95 -4.64 -18.84 -46.16
C ILE A 95 -5.74 -19.69 -45.50
N PRO A 96 -5.43 -20.66 -44.61
CA PRO A 96 -6.47 -21.42 -43.90
C PRO A 96 -7.37 -20.52 -43.04
N ALA A 97 -6.78 -19.49 -42.41
CA ALA A 97 -7.54 -18.55 -41.59
C ALA A 97 -8.48 -17.67 -42.43
N ASP A 98 -8.05 -17.25 -43.62
CA ASP A 98 -8.92 -16.53 -44.56
C ASP A 98 -10.10 -17.38 -45.04
N ILE A 99 -9.88 -18.66 -45.31
CA ILE A 99 -10.96 -19.61 -45.64
C ILE A 99 -11.92 -19.72 -44.45
N ALA A 100 -11.40 -19.84 -43.23
CA ALA A 100 -12.23 -19.92 -42.02
C ALA A 100 -13.08 -18.65 -41.81
N ILE A 101 -12.51 -17.46 -42.00
CA ILE A 101 -13.26 -16.19 -41.93
C ILE A 101 -14.36 -16.14 -42.99
N ALA A 102 -14.06 -16.51 -44.24
CA ALA A 102 -15.05 -16.56 -45.31
C ALA A 102 -16.20 -17.50 -44.96
N LEU A 103 -15.90 -18.72 -44.52
CA LEU A 103 -16.91 -19.72 -44.16
C LEU A 103 -17.77 -19.27 -42.96
N LEU A 104 -17.17 -18.65 -41.95
CA LEU A 104 -17.91 -18.10 -40.80
C LEU A 104 -18.85 -16.97 -41.23
N CYS A 105 -18.38 -16.05 -42.06
CA CYS A 105 -19.22 -14.95 -42.57
C CYS A 105 -20.34 -15.45 -43.49
N VAL A 106 -20.03 -16.37 -44.40
CA VAL A 106 -21.00 -17.07 -45.26
C VAL A 106 -22.07 -17.73 -44.41
N TRP A 107 -21.68 -18.43 -43.34
CA TRP A 107 -22.63 -19.11 -42.47
C TRP A 107 -23.57 -18.15 -41.73
N ILE A 108 -23.07 -17.01 -41.26
CA ILE A 108 -23.91 -15.96 -40.66
C ILE A 108 -24.89 -15.39 -41.70
N VAL A 109 -24.37 -14.98 -42.85
CA VAL A 109 -25.16 -14.30 -43.89
C VAL A 109 -26.18 -15.23 -44.52
N TRP A 110 -25.82 -16.48 -44.79
CA TRP A 110 -26.74 -17.49 -45.35
C TRP A 110 -27.95 -17.69 -44.45
N ARG A 111 -27.74 -17.73 -43.13
CA ARG A 111 -28.82 -17.87 -42.15
C ARG A 111 -29.69 -16.62 -42.02
N ALA A 112 -29.13 -15.45 -42.26
CA ALA A 112 -29.83 -14.17 -42.07
C ALA A 112 -30.54 -13.67 -43.34
N ALA A 113 -29.99 -13.90 -44.53
CA ALA A 113 -30.50 -13.32 -45.79
C ALA A 113 -30.38 -14.23 -47.03
N GLY A 114 -30.15 -15.53 -46.83
CA GLY A 114 -30.17 -16.50 -47.91
C GLY A 114 -28.91 -16.54 -48.78
N ARG A 115 -29.04 -17.25 -49.90
CA ARG A 115 -27.94 -17.83 -50.67
C ARG A 115 -27.12 -16.79 -51.42
N ASP A 116 -27.77 -15.85 -52.09
CA ASP A 116 -27.12 -14.90 -53.00
C ASP A 116 -26.23 -13.94 -52.22
N ARG A 117 -26.73 -13.46 -51.08
CA ARG A 117 -25.95 -12.62 -50.16
C ARG A 117 -24.77 -13.38 -49.55
N ALA A 118 -24.91 -14.68 -49.31
CA ALA A 118 -23.80 -15.50 -48.81
C ALA A 118 -22.70 -15.70 -49.88
N VAL A 119 -23.07 -15.88 -51.16
CA VAL A 119 -22.11 -15.87 -52.28
C VAL A 119 -21.38 -14.52 -52.34
N LEU A 120 -22.10 -13.41 -52.19
CA LEU A 120 -21.51 -12.07 -52.15
C LEU A 120 -20.54 -11.90 -50.98
N ALA A 121 -20.88 -12.38 -49.78
CA ALA A 121 -19.99 -12.34 -48.63
C ALA A 121 -18.69 -13.12 -48.88
N ALA A 122 -18.78 -14.32 -49.47
CA ALA A 122 -17.61 -15.09 -49.87
C ALA A 122 -16.73 -14.32 -50.87
N ALA A 123 -17.35 -13.69 -51.88
CA ALA A 123 -16.64 -12.94 -52.90
C ALA A 123 -15.93 -11.70 -52.33
N LEU A 124 -16.64 -10.92 -51.51
CA LEU A 124 -16.08 -9.70 -50.90
C LEU A 124 -14.89 -9.99 -49.99
N TRP A 125 -14.83 -11.13 -49.30
CA TRP A 125 -13.66 -11.48 -48.48
C TRP A 125 -12.54 -12.12 -49.31
N MET A 126 -12.88 -13.13 -50.11
CA MET A 126 -11.88 -13.95 -50.80
C MET A 126 -11.20 -13.21 -51.95
N LEU A 127 -11.83 -12.18 -52.51
CA LEU A 127 -11.27 -11.36 -53.59
C LEU A 127 -10.78 -9.98 -53.12
N ALA A 128 -10.92 -9.66 -51.83
CA ALA A 128 -10.49 -8.36 -51.34
C ALA A 128 -8.95 -8.22 -51.43
N PRO A 129 -8.44 -7.09 -51.96
CA PRO A 129 -7.00 -6.88 -52.12
C PRO A 129 -6.29 -6.77 -50.76
N GLY A 130 -6.93 -6.18 -49.75
CA GLY A 130 -6.35 -6.02 -48.41
C GLY A 130 -5.91 -7.35 -47.78
N PRO A 131 -6.80 -8.34 -47.61
CA PRO A 131 -6.45 -9.67 -47.09
C PRO A 131 -5.38 -10.42 -47.90
N ILE A 132 -5.46 -10.37 -49.24
CA ILE A 132 -4.45 -11.00 -50.10
C ILE A 132 -3.08 -10.34 -49.92
N PHE A 133 -3.06 -9.00 -49.79
CA PHE A 133 -1.84 -8.24 -49.63
C PHE A 133 -1.23 -8.42 -48.24
N ALA A 134 -2.00 -8.21 -47.17
CA ALA A 134 -1.54 -8.37 -45.79
C ALA A 134 -1.16 -9.81 -45.44
N GLY A 135 -1.90 -10.80 -45.95
CA GLY A 135 -1.63 -12.21 -45.69
C GLY A 135 -0.45 -12.73 -46.51
N PRO A 136 -0.68 -13.48 -47.61
CA PRO A 136 0.39 -14.20 -48.30
C PRO A 136 1.36 -13.35 -49.13
N TYR A 137 1.02 -12.11 -49.51
CA TYR A 137 2.00 -11.25 -50.20
C TYR A 137 3.01 -10.66 -49.21
N TRP A 138 2.53 -10.00 -48.14
CA TRP A 138 3.35 -9.41 -47.07
C TRP A 138 3.98 -10.47 -46.16
N GLY A 139 3.23 -11.50 -45.78
CA GLY A 139 3.63 -12.56 -44.85
C GLY A 139 3.13 -12.36 -43.41
N GLN A 140 2.07 -11.58 -43.20
CA GLN A 140 1.48 -11.37 -41.86
C GLN A 140 0.35 -12.35 -41.54
N VAL A 141 0.03 -12.45 -40.24
CA VAL A 141 -0.91 -13.44 -39.69
C VAL A 141 -2.15 -12.83 -39.04
N ASP A 142 -2.54 -11.63 -39.47
CA ASP A 142 -3.70 -10.93 -38.89
C ASP A 142 -5.02 -11.72 -39.09
N ALA A 143 -5.14 -12.49 -40.18
CA ALA A 143 -6.23 -13.43 -40.39
C ALA A 143 -6.32 -14.51 -39.27
N VAL A 144 -5.16 -15.01 -38.80
CA VAL A 144 -5.09 -16.07 -37.79
C VAL A 144 -5.68 -15.61 -36.46
N GLY A 145 -5.39 -14.39 -36.03
CA GLY A 145 -5.98 -13.80 -34.80
C GLY A 145 -7.41 -13.30 -34.98
N THR A 146 -7.80 -12.96 -36.21
CA THR A 146 -9.17 -12.54 -36.53
C THR A 146 -10.18 -13.69 -36.40
N VAL A 147 -9.79 -14.94 -36.66
CA VAL A 147 -10.66 -16.12 -36.47
C VAL A 147 -11.16 -16.27 -35.03
N PRO A 148 -10.31 -16.39 -33.99
CA PRO A 148 -10.76 -16.46 -32.61
C PRO A 148 -11.44 -15.17 -32.17
N PHE A 149 -11.04 -13.99 -32.66
CA PHE A 149 -11.76 -12.74 -32.37
C PHE A 149 -13.23 -12.82 -32.85
N LEU A 150 -13.46 -13.16 -34.12
CA LEU A 150 -14.80 -13.32 -34.69
C LEU A 150 -15.62 -14.37 -33.92
N LEU A 151 -15.02 -15.53 -33.63
CA LEU A 151 -15.68 -16.60 -32.87
C LEU A 151 -16.06 -16.16 -31.45
N ALA A 152 -15.18 -15.47 -30.73
CA ALA A 152 -15.45 -15.01 -29.37
C ALA A 152 -16.70 -14.12 -29.31
N LEU A 153 -16.83 -13.19 -30.26
CA LEU A 153 -17.99 -12.29 -30.37
C LEU A 153 -19.26 -13.04 -30.76
N ILE A 154 -19.15 -14.01 -31.68
CA ILE A 154 -20.27 -14.87 -32.06
C ILE A 154 -20.80 -15.68 -30.86
N PHE A 155 -19.91 -16.26 -30.05
CA PHE A 155 -20.31 -17.01 -28.86
C PHE A 155 -20.85 -16.10 -27.75
N ALA A 156 -20.30 -14.90 -27.58
CA ALA A 156 -20.82 -13.90 -26.64
C ALA A 156 -22.25 -13.49 -27.02
N GLY A 157 -22.51 -13.21 -28.30
CA GLY A 157 -23.84 -12.89 -28.81
C GLY A 157 -24.86 -14.05 -28.76
N ARG A 158 -24.40 -15.28 -28.49
CA ARG A 158 -25.25 -16.44 -28.18
C ARG A 158 -25.44 -16.69 -26.68
N GLY A 159 -24.82 -15.89 -25.82
CA GLY A 159 -24.82 -16.09 -24.37
C GLY A 159 -23.93 -17.24 -23.88
N SER A 160 -23.03 -17.77 -24.72
CA SER A 160 -22.08 -18.83 -24.36
C SER A 160 -20.81 -18.24 -23.71
N TRP A 161 -20.97 -17.61 -22.55
CA TRP A 161 -19.96 -16.75 -21.91
C TRP A 161 -18.63 -17.41 -21.57
N ALA A 162 -18.63 -18.68 -21.15
CA ALA A 162 -17.40 -19.43 -20.85
C ALA A 162 -16.60 -19.67 -22.14
N THR A 163 -17.26 -20.17 -23.18
CA THR A 163 -16.64 -20.38 -24.50
C THR A 163 -16.16 -19.06 -25.09
N ALA A 164 -16.96 -18.00 -24.99
CA ALA A 164 -16.56 -16.67 -25.44
C ALA A 164 -15.32 -16.15 -24.70
N GLY A 165 -15.24 -16.32 -23.38
CA GLY A 165 -14.08 -15.95 -22.57
C GLY A 165 -12.82 -16.73 -22.94
N ALA A 166 -12.92 -18.06 -23.05
CA ALA A 166 -11.79 -18.91 -23.46
C ALA A 166 -11.26 -18.55 -24.85
N ILE A 167 -12.15 -18.34 -25.83
CA ILE A 167 -11.75 -17.99 -27.19
C ILE A 167 -11.21 -16.55 -27.26
N ALA A 168 -11.75 -15.61 -26.47
CA ALA A 168 -11.20 -14.26 -26.36
C ALA A 168 -9.79 -14.27 -25.71
N GLY A 169 -9.57 -15.12 -24.71
CA GLY A 169 -8.25 -15.38 -24.14
C GLY A 169 -7.28 -15.94 -25.18
N LEU A 170 -7.72 -16.90 -26.01
CA LEU A 170 -6.93 -17.40 -27.15
C LEU A 170 -6.61 -16.28 -28.14
N ALA A 171 -7.58 -15.41 -28.49
CA ALA A 171 -7.34 -14.29 -29.40
C ALA A 171 -6.25 -13.35 -28.86
N ALA A 172 -6.33 -12.98 -27.58
CA ALA A 172 -5.30 -12.18 -26.90
C ALA A 172 -3.92 -12.85 -26.91
N MET A 173 -3.89 -14.18 -26.85
CA MET A 173 -2.66 -14.97 -26.91
C MET A 173 -2.10 -15.15 -28.33
N VAL A 174 -2.85 -14.86 -29.39
CA VAL A 174 -2.32 -14.90 -30.78
C VAL A 174 -1.49 -13.66 -31.08
N LYS A 175 -2.03 -12.47 -30.79
CA LYS A 175 -1.29 -11.20 -30.77
C LYS A 175 -1.94 -10.22 -29.78
N PRO A 176 -1.19 -9.30 -29.15
CA PRO A 176 -1.72 -8.38 -28.13
C PRO A 176 -2.93 -7.56 -28.58
N GLN A 177 -2.92 -7.06 -29.83
CA GLN A 177 -4.00 -6.22 -30.37
C GLN A 177 -5.36 -6.94 -30.44
N PHE A 178 -5.38 -8.27 -30.52
CA PHE A 178 -6.64 -9.03 -30.52
C PHE A 178 -7.24 -9.17 -29.11
N GLY A 179 -6.51 -8.74 -28.06
CA GLY A 179 -7.01 -8.63 -26.69
C GLY A 179 -8.23 -7.71 -26.55
N ILE A 180 -8.47 -6.81 -27.51
CA ILE A 180 -9.70 -6.01 -27.56
C ILE A 180 -10.97 -6.87 -27.65
N ALA A 181 -10.87 -8.11 -28.15
CA ALA A 181 -11.97 -9.08 -28.12
C ALA A 181 -12.41 -9.37 -26.68
N LEU A 182 -11.46 -9.56 -25.77
CA LEU A 182 -11.72 -9.83 -24.36
C LEU A 182 -12.38 -8.64 -23.69
N ILE A 183 -12.00 -7.42 -24.06
CA ILE A 183 -12.64 -6.18 -23.56
C ILE A 183 -14.13 -6.16 -23.95
N VAL A 184 -14.45 -6.40 -25.22
CA VAL A 184 -15.84 -6.36 -25.71
C VAL A 184 -16.68 -7.48 -25.08
N VAL A 185 -16.14 -8.70 -24.99
CA VAL A 185 -16.85 -9.83 -24.34
C VAL A 185 -17.05 -9.57 -22.85
N ALA A 186 -16.03 -9.07 -22.15
CA ALA A 186 -16.11 -8.75 -20.73
C ALA A 186 -17.10 -7.61 -20.46
N ALA A 187 -17.11 -6.55 -21.28
CA ALA A 187 -18.08 -5.46 -21.18
C ALA A 187 -19.52 -5.97 -21.38
N GLY A 188 -19.75 -6.81 -22.40
CA GLY A 188 -21.05 -7.45 -22.61
C GLY A 188 -21.50 -8.29 -21.42
N ALA A 189 -20.61 -9.11 -20.87
CA ALA A 189 -20.87 -9.93 -19.68
C ALA A 189 -21.16 -9.06 -18.45
N LEU A 190 -20.37 -8.00 -18.24
CA LEU A 190 -20.55 -7.02 -17.17
C LEU A 190 -21.91 -6.31 -17.29
N PHE A 191 -22.35 -5.93 -18.49
CA PHE A 191 -23.66 -5.32 -18.67
C PHE A 191 -24.82 -6.28 -18.42
N VAL A 192 -24.64 -7.59 -18.63
CA VAL A 192 -25.62 -8.59 -18.17
C VAL A 192 -25.66 -8.64 -16.64
N TRP A 193 -24.51 -8.55 -15.97
CA TRP A 193 -24.49 -8.45 -14.51
C TRP A 193 -25.18 -7.18 -14.00
N ILE A 194 -24.86 -6.02 -14.55
CA ILE A 194 -25.42 -4.74 -14.13
C ILE A 194 -26.94 -4.69 -14.40
N ARG A 195 -27.39 -5.03 -15.62
CA ARG A 195 -28.81 -4.88 -15.99
C ARG A 195 -29.69 -6.03 -15.51
N ASP A 196 -29.20 -7.26 -15.60
CA ASP A 196 -30.03 -8.45 -15.38
C ASP A 196 -29.80 -9.09 -14.00
N ALA A 197 -28.85 -8.52 -13.23
CA ALA A 197 -28.37 -9.05 -11.94
C ALA A 197 -27.92 -10.51 -12.05
N ASP A 198 -27.31 -10.88 -13.17
CA ASP A 198 -26.68 -12.19 -13.37
C ASP A 198 -25.17 -12.03 -13.50
N TRP A 199 -24.44 -12.39 -12.45
CA TRP A 199 -22.98 -12.36 -12.39
C TRP A 199 -22.33 -13.58 -13.07
N ARG A 200 -23.12 -14.63 -13.40
CA ARG A 200 -22.57 -15.88 -13.98
C ARG A 200 -21.81 -15.60 -15.28
N PRO A 201 -22.31 -14.76 -16.19
CA PRO A 201 -21.59 -14.35 -17.39
C PRO A 201 -20.19 -13.79 -17.12
N PRO A 202 -19.98 -12.71 -16.34
CA PRO A 202 -18.64 -12.16 -16.16
C PRO A 202 -17.70 -13.13 -15.43
N LEU A 203 -18.17 -13.92 -14.44
CA LEU A 203 -17.30 -14.93 -13.84
C LEU A 203 -16.90 -16.00 -14.87
N ARG A 204 -17.87 -16.57 -15.60
CA ARG A 204 -17.60 -17.62 -16.59
C ARG A 204 -16.63 -17.12 -17.66
N THR A 205 -16.80 -15.88 -18.12
CA THR A 205 -15.89 -15.24 -19.06
C THR A 205 -14.50 -15.07 -18.45
N ALA A 206 -14.38 -14.49 -17.25
CA ALA A 206 -13.10 -14.23 -16.60
C ALA A 206 -12.33 -15.51 -16.28
N VAL A 207 -12.98 -16.50 -15.66
CA VAL A 207 -12.36 -17.78 -15.33
C VAL A 207 -11.94 -18.53 -16.59
N ALA A 208 -12.79 -18.61 -17.60
CA ALA A 208 -12.45 -19.31 -18.83
C ALA A 208 -11.33 -18.62 -19.63
N ALA A 209 -11.31 -17.28 -19.65
CA ALA A 209 -10.22 -16.51 -20.25
C ALA A 209 -8.90 -16.74 -19.51
N LEU A 210 -8.91 -16.67 -18.17
CA LEU A 210 -7.72 -16.91 -17.35
C LEU A 210 -7.20 -18.34 -17.54
N LEU A 211 -8.08 -19.35 -17.51
CA LEU A 211 -7.69 -20.74 -17.75
C LEU A 211 -7.09 -20.93 -19.15
N ALA A 212 -7.65 -20.29 -20.18
CA ALA A 212 -7.10 -20.35 -21.54
C ALA A 212 -5.72 -19.69 -21.62
N ILE A 213 -5.55 -18.51 -21.02
CA ILE A 213 -4.27 -17.80 -20.98
C ILE A 213 -3.22 -18.62 -20.24
N LEU A 214 -3.55 -19.16 -19.06
CA LEU A 214 -2.64 -20.01 -18.29
C LEU A 214 -2.30 -21.31 -19.04
N ALA A 215 -3.29 -21.97 -19.65
CA ALA A 215 -3.05 -23.19 -20.42
C ALA A 215 -2.09 -22.97 -21.60
N LEU A 216 -2.15 -21.81 -22.25
CA LEU A 216 -1.26 -21.44 -23.35
C LEU A 216 0.08 -20.86 -22.86
N GLY A 217 0.11 -20.23 -21.69
CA GLY A 217 1.30 -19.57 -21.13
C GLY A 217 2.23 -20.51 -20.35
N VAL A 218 1.69 -21.48 -19.62
CA VAL A 218 2.47 -22.39 -18.76
C VAL A 218 3.59 -23.14 -19.51
N PRO A 219 3.38 -23.70 -20.72
CA PRO A 219 4.46 -24.37 -21.46
C PRO A 219 5.62 -23.45 -21.85
N PHE A 220 5.37 -22.14 -21.89
CA PHE A 220 6.34 -21.09 -22.18
C PHE A 220 6.92 -20.42 -20.93
N ARG A 221 6.52 -20.87 -19.72
CA ARG A 221 6.82 -20.19 -18.45
C ARG A 221 6.39 -18.71 -18.42
N ALA A 222 5.34 -18.37 -19.16
CA ALA A 222 4.79 -17.03 -19.24
C ALA A 222 3.46 -16.95 -18.46
N GLY A 223 3.50 -16.40 -17.24
CA GLY A 223 2.32 -16.11 -16.44
C GLY A 223 1.69 -14.77 -16.81
N PRO A 224 0.60 -14.37 -16.13
CA PRO A 224 -0.08 -13.11 -16.41
C PRO A 224 0.83 -11.86 -16.26
N GLY A 225 1.77 -11.88 -15.32
CA GLY A 225 2.72 -10.78 -15.12
C GLY A 225 3.68 -10.63 -16.29
N GLU A 226 4.31 -11.72 -16.70
CA GLU A 226 5.24 -11.76 -17.83
C GLU A 226 4.56 -11.37 -19.15
N LEU A 227 3.28 -11.75 -19.33
CA LEU A 227 2.48 -11.35 -20.48
C LEU A 227 2.16 -9.84 -20.46
N ILE A 228 1.89 -9.25 -19.29
CA ILE A 228 1.68 -7.80 -19.17
C ILE A 228 2.96 -7.05 -19.54
N ASP A 229 4.11 -7.52 -19.07
CA ASP A 229 5.41 -6.93 -19.38
C ASP A 229 5.75 -7.07 -20.88
N LEU A 230 5.43 -8.21 -21.49
CA LEU A 230 5.55 -8.42 -22.94
C LEU A 230 4.72 -7.41 -23.74
N VAL A 231 3.45 -7.20 -23.35
CA VAL A 231 2.57 -6.21 -24.01
C VAL A 231 3.09 -4.78 -23.83
N ARG A 232 3.61 -4.44 -22.64
CA ARG A 232 4.23 -3.15 -22.37
C ARG A 232 5.44 -2.92 -23.27
N SER A 233 6.39 -3.86 -23.26
CA SER A 233 7.61 -3.82 -24.07
C SER A 233 7.30 -3.72 -25.58
N ALA A 234 6.34 -4.49 -26.07
CA ALA A 234 5.89 -4.42 -27.46
C ALA A 234 5.36 -3.02 -27.83
N SER A 235 4.63 -2.36 -26.93
CA SER A 235 4.10 -1.01 -27.15
C SER A 235 5.16 0.12 -27.05
N GLU A 236 6.27 -0.14 -26.37
CA GLU A 236 7.40 0.79 -26.20
C GLU A 236 8.43 0.67 -27.32
N THR A 237 8.38 -0.41 -28.10
CA THR A 237 9.31 -0.68 -29.21
C THR A 237 9.26 0.40 -30.30
N TYR A 238 8.10 1.04 -30.51
CA TYR A 238 7.89 2.03 -31.57
C TYR A 238 7.23 3.33 -31.06
N PRO A 239 8.00 4.25 -30.43
CA PRO A 239 7.49 5.50 -29.85
C PRO A 239 7.28 6.58 -30.92
N PHE A 240 6.40 6.30 -31.89
CA PHE A 240 6.13 7.18 -33.03
C PHE A 240 4.65 7.51 -33.21
N THR A 241 4.38 8.67 -33.81
CA THR A 241 3.05 9.25 -34.05
C THR A 241 2.12 8.32 -34.81
N SER A 242 2.61 7.64 -35.84
CA SER A 242 1.92 6.60 -36.60
C SER A 242 2.90 5.82 -37.46
N LEU A 243 2.80 4.49 -37.45
CA LEU A 243 3.61 3.58 -38.28
C LEU A 243 2.83 3.26 -39.55
N TYR A 244 2.68 4.27 -40.41
CA TYR A 244 1.89 4.22 -41.64
C TYR A 244 0.40 3.89 -41.45
N ALA A 245 -0.15 4.03 -40.24
CA ALA A 245 -1.59 4.06 -40.02
C ALA A 245 -2.16 5.42 -40.44
N PHE A 246 -3.14 5.42 -41.35
CA PHE A 246 -3.78 6.63 -41.85
C PHE A 246 -4.85 7.11 -40.84
N ASN A 247 -4.37 7.65 -39.72
CA ASN A 247 -5.16 8.05 -38.56
C ASN A 247 -5.04 9.56 -38.26
N ILE A 248 -5.55 10.00 -37.11
CA ILE A 248 -5.52 11.43 -36.73
C ILE A 248 -4.07 11.94 -36.66
N TRP A 249 -3.15 11.10 -36.21
CA TRP A 249 -1.75 11.46 -35.97
C TRP A 249 -0.94 11.53 -37.26
N SER A 250 -1.27 10.75 -38.29
CA SER A 250 -0.64 10.94 -39.60
C SER A 250 -0.99 12.28 -40.24
N ILE A 251 -2.15 12.87 -39.88
CA ILE A 251 -2.55 14.22 -40.33
C ILE A 251 -1.78 15.29 -39.56
N VAL A 252 -1.79 15.20 -38.22
CA VAL A 252 -1.22 16.23 -37.33
C VAL A 252 0.31 16.20 -37.28
N GLY A 253 0.89 15.00 -37.14
CA GLY A 253 2.30 14.80 -36.83
C GLY A 253 3.12 14.12 -37.92
N ASP A 254 2.50 13.74 -39.05
CA ASP A 254 3.12 12.90 -40.10
C ASP A 254 3.51 11.48 -39.60
N PHE A 255 3.97 10.61 -40.50
CA PHE A 255 4.42 9.26 -40.17
C PHE A 255 5.82 9.28 -39.55
N TRP A 256 6.10 8.30 -38.67
CA TRP A 256 7.44 8.08 -38.09
C TRP A 256 8.07 9.30 -37.37
N LYS A 257 7.26 10.16 -36.74
CA LYS A 257 7.75 11.23 -35.86
C LYS A 257 7.67 10.84 -34.39
N PRO A 258 8.59 11.28 -33.52
CA PRO A 258 8.49 11.03 -32.07
C PRO A 258 7.13 11.47 -31.51
N ASP A 259 6.54 10.66 -30.62
CA ASP A 259 5.18 10.87 -30.09
C ASP A 259 5.10 11.46 -28.68
N ASP A 260 6.21 11.94 -28.12
CA ASP A 260 6.32 12.38 -26.72
C ASP A 260 5.23 13.40 -26.33
N GLN A 261 4.88 14.30 -27.26
CA GLN A 261 3.88 15.35 -27.04
C GLN A 261 2.42 14.85 -27.14
N TYR A 262 2.19 13.67 -27.72
CA TYR A 262 0.87 13.19 -28.11
C TYR A 262 0.47 11.88 -27.43
N VAL A 263 1.42 11.08 -26.93
CA VAL A 263 1.19 9.72 -26.44
C VAL A 263 0.13 9.65 -25.33
N VAL A 264 0.14 10.60 -24.39
CA VAL A 264 -0.85 10.66 -23.30
C VAL A 264 -2.25 10.94 -23.84
N LEU A 265 -2.38 11.89 -24.77
CA LEU A 265 -3.66 12.21 -25.40
C LEU A 265 -4.17 11.04 -26.24
N GLY A 266 -3.30 10.38 -27.01
CA GLY A 266 -3.62 9.17 -27.76
C GLY A 266 -4.12 8.03 -26.88
N ALA A 267 -3.49 7.82 -25.72
CA ALA A 267 -3.93 6.82 -24.75
C ALA A 267 -5.32 7.15 -24.16
N ILE A 268 -5.58 8.41 -23.81
CA ILE A 268 -6.89 8.86 -23.33
C ILE A 268 -7.96 8.64 -24.39
N LEU A 269 -7.69 9.01 -25.64
CA LEU A 269 -8.62 8.82 -26.76
C LEU A 269 -8.89 7.33 -27.02
N LEU A 270 -7.87 6.47 -26.95
CA LEU A 270 -8.04 5.03 -27.06
C LEU A 270 -8.97 4.47 -25.97
N LEU A 271 -8.75 4.84 -24.71
CA LEU A 271 -9.60 4.39 -23.60
C LEU A 271 -11.06 4.84 -23.77
N ALA A 272 -11.27 6.11 -24.15
CA ALA A 272 -12.60 6.65 -24.44
C ALA A 272 -13.24 5.94 -25.65
N GLY A 273 -12.46 5.65 -26.69
CA GLY A 273 -12.88 4.91 -27.87
C GLY A 273 -13.30 3.48 -27.59
N LEU A 274 -12.53 2.74 -26.78
CA LEU A 274 -12.85 1.38 -26.37
C LEU A 274 -14.07 1.32 -25.44
N ALA A 275 -14.23 2.30 -24.55
CA ALA A 275 -15.43 2.38 -23.71
C ALA A 275 -16.69 2.67 -24.55
N SER A 276 -16.60 3.64 -25.48
CA SER A 276 -17.71 4.02 -26.35
C SER A 276 -18.07 2.94 -27.38
N SER A 277 -17.10 2.15 -27.86
CA SER A 277 -17.36 1.04 -28.79
C SER A 277 -18.29 -0.03 -28.19
N CYS A 278 -18.27 -0.19 -26.87
CA CYS A 278 -19.11 -1.15 -26.15
C CYS A 278 -20.51 -0.60 -25.81
N ALA A 279 -20.78 0.69 -26.03
CA ALA A 279 -22.03 1.32 -25.58
C ALA A 279 -23.28 0.65 -26.16
N LEU A 280 -23.22 0.12 -27.39
CA LEU A 280 -24.34 -0.60 -28.01
C LEU A 280 -24.79 -1.83 -27.19
N LEU A 281 -23.85 -2.50 -26.50
CA LEU A 281 -24.12 -3.66 -25.65
C LEU A 281 -24.99 -3.32 -24.42
N TRP A 282 -25.16 -2.03 -24.11
CA TRP A 282 -26.11 -1.61 -23.10
C TRP A 282 -27.57 -1.89 -23.51
N TRP A 283 -27.88 -1.75 -24.80
CA TRP A 283 -29.24 -1.88 -25.34
C TRP A 283 -29.48 -3.20 -26.07
N ARG A 284 -28.49 -3.74 -26.80
CA ARG A 284 -28.61 -4.99 -27.59
C ARG A 284 -27.38 -5.86 -27.42
N ARG A 285 -27.57 -7.18 -27.25
CA ARG A 285 -26.48 -8.15 -26.96
C ARG A 285 -26.57 -9.40 -27.84
N ASP A 286 -27.15 -9.26 -29.03
CA ASP A 286 -27.16 -10.29 -30.05
C ASP A 286 -25.82 -10.33 -30.81
N VAL A 287 -25.66 -11.32 -31.70
CA VAL A 287 -24.43 -11.49 -32.50
C VAL A 287 -24.14 -10.23 -33.32
N GLY A 288 -25.16 -9.58 -33.90
CA GLY A 288 -24.99 -8.34 -34.66
C GLY A 288 -24.37 -7.21 -33.84
N ALA A 289 -24.88 -6.99 -32.62
CA ALA A 289 -24.34 -5.98 -31.72
C ALA A 289 -22.90 -6.27 -31.29
N PHE A 290 -22.56 -7.53 -30.97
CA PHE A 290 -21.19 -7.90 -30.62
C PHE A 290 -20.21 -7.72 -31.79
N LEU A 291 -20.59 -8.09 -33.01
CA LEU A 291 -19.78 -7.85 -34.20
C LEU A 291 -19.57 -6.35 -34.46
N ALA A 292 -20.63 -5.55 -34.32
CA ALA A 292 -20.56 -4.10 -34.43
C ALA A 292 -19.61 -3.49 -33.38
N CYS A 293 -19.73 -3.89 -32.11
CA CYS A 293 -18.87 -3.40 -31.04
C CYS A 293 -17.40 -3.82 -31.24
N GLY A 294 -17.17 -5.04 -31.72
CA GLY A 294 -15.83 -5.51 -32.09
C GLY A 294 -15.21 -4.69 -33.22
N ALA A 295 -15.99 -4.37 -34.26
CA ALA A 295 -15.53 -3.51 -35.35
C ALA A 295 -15.24 -2.07 -34.87
N LEU A 296 -16.11 -1.51 -34.02
CA LEU A 296 -15.90 -0.21 -33.39
C LEU A 296 -14.66 -0.21 -32.49
N ALA A 297 -14.39 -1.29 -31.76
CA ALA A 297 -13.18 -1.43 -30.96
C ALA A 297 -11.93 -1.48 -31.84
N ALA A 298 -11.98 -2.17 -32.99
CA ALA A 298 -10.90 -2.16 -33.97
C ALA A 298 -10.69 -0.76 -34.59
N PHE A 299 -11.76 0.00 -34.85
CA PHE A 299 -11.65 1.41 -35.25
C PHE A 299 -10.99 2.26 -34.18
N ALA A 300 -11.39 2.13 -32.92
CA ALA A 300 -10.78 2.85 -31.80
C ALA A 300 -9.29 2.53 -31.69
N PHE A 301 -8.91 1.26 -31.82
CA PHE A 301 -7.52 0.80 -31.74
C PHE A 301 -6.65 1.28 -32.92
N TYR A 302 -7.24 1.59 -34.08
CA TYR A 302 -6.53 2.07 -35.26
C TYR A 302 -6.45 3.61 -35.34
N PHE A 303 -7.57 4.31 -35.13
CA PHE A 303 -7.68 5.73 -35.44
C PHE A 303 -7.26 6.67 -34.29
N LEU A 304 -7.29 6.19 -33.04
CA LEU A 304 -7.19 7.04 -31.85
C LEU A 304 -5.82 7.05 -31.16
N PRO A 305 -5.09 5.92 -30.99
CA PRO A 305 -3.76 5.98 -30.38
C PRO A 305 -2.70 6.44 -31.40
N THR A 306 -1.60 7.02 -30.90
CA THR A 306 -0.43 7.38 -31.71
C THR A 306 0.26 6.13 -32.24
N ARG A 307 0.60 5.20 -31.37
CA ARG A 307 1.35 3.97 -31.69
C ARG A 307 0.47 2.90 -32.35
N ALA A 308 0.03 3.18 -33.58
CA ALA A 308 -0.78 2.27 -34.41
C ALA A 308 -0.05 1.92 -35.70
N HIS A 309 -0.20 0.65 -36.11
CA HIS A 309 0.29 0.13 -37.38
C HIS A 309 -0.80 0.12 -38.45
N GLU A 310 -0.38 0.27 -39.71
CA GLU A 310 -1.17 0.22 -40.92
C GLU A 310 -2.13 -0.98 -40.98
N ARG A 311 -1.72 -2.13 -40.43
CA ARG A 311 -2.48 -3.40 -40.46
C ARG A 311 -3.51 -3.58 -39.35
N TYR A 312 -3.51 -2.74 -38.30
CA TYR A 312 -4.40 -2.91 -37.15
C TYR A 312 -5.90 -2.78 -37.48
N LEU A 313 -6.24 -2.20 -38.64
CA LEU A 313 -7.61 -2.11 -39.12
C LEU A 313 -8.16 -3.44 -39.69
N PHE A 314 -7.30 -4.41 -40.01
CA PHE A 314 -7.66 -5.69 -40.64
C PHE A 314 -8.90 -6.40 -40.04
N PRO A 315 -8.97 -6.67 -38.72
CA PRO A 315 -10.10 -7.41 -38.14
C PRO A 315 -11.44 -6.69 -38.32
N ALA A 316 -11.47 -5.36 -38.44
CA ALA A 316 -12.71 -4.62 -38.62
C ALA A 316 -13.46 -5.08 -39.88
N PHE A 317 -12.77 -5.42 -40.96
CA PHE A 317 -13.40 -5.86 -42.20
C PHE A 317 -14.09 -7.22 -42.06
N ALA A 318 -13.45 -8.18 -41.39
CA ALA A 318 -14.08 -9.48 -41.13
C ALA A 318 -15.33 -9.34 -40.24
N LEU A 319 -15.27 -8.47 -39.22
CA LEU A 319 -16.37 -8.24 -38.28
C LEU A 319 -17.54 -7.46 -38.92
N LEU A 320 -17.25 -6.52 -39.81
CA LEU A 320 -18.27 -5.73 -40.53
C LEU A 320 -18.91 -6.47 -41.70
N LEU A 321 -18.20 -7.41 -42.33
CA LEU A 321 -18.66 -8.07 -43.55
C LEU A 321 -20.10 -8.63 -43.45
N PRO A 322 -20.49 -9.37 -42.40
CA PRO A 322 -21.87 -9.83 -42.27
C PRO A 322 -22.88 -8.67 -42.22
N LEU A 323 -22.55 -7.57 -41.55
CA LEU A 323 -23.42 -6.40 -41.43
C LEU A 323 -23.50 -5.62 -42.75
N ALA A 324 -22.36 -5.45 -43.43
CA ALA A 324 -22.24 -4.74 -44.71
C ALA A 324 -23.01 -5.42 -45.84
N VAL A 325 -23.04 -6.75 -45.85
CA VAL A 325 -23.81 -7.52 -46.85
C VAL A 325 -25.31 -7.53 -46.55
N LEU A 326 -25.70 -7.44 -45.27
CA LEU A 326 -27.11 -7.43 -44.87
C LEU A 326 -27.76 -6.05 -45.01
N ARG A 327 -26.99 -4.98 -44.85
CA ARG A 327 -27.43 -3.58 -44.89
C ARG A 327 -26.88 -2.87 -46.12
N ALA A 328 -27.74 -2.53 -47.07
CA ALA A 328 -27.32 -1.90 -48.33
C ALA A 328 -26.57 -0.57 -48.08
N ARG A 329 -26.95 0.14 -47.01
CA ARG A 329 -26.34 1.42 -46.59
C ARG A 329 -24.93 1.29 -46.03
N LEU A 330 -24.52 0.09 -45.60
CA LEU A 330 -23.17 -0.18 -45.11
C LEU A 330 -22.25 -0.73 -46.21
N LEU A 331 -22.80 -1.30 -47.28
CA LEU A 331 -22.04 -1.98 -48.32
C LEU A 331 -21.05 -1.06 -49.05
N VAL A 332 -21.52 0.10 -49.54
CA VAL A 332 -20.66 1.05 -50.26
C VAL A 332 -19.56 1.62 -49.36
N PRO A 333 -19.85 2.16 -48.16
CA PRO A 333 -18.81 2.60 -47.24
C PRO A 333 -17.80 1.50 -46.86
N TYR A 334 -18.26 0.26 -46.68
CA TYR A 334 -17.39 -0.88 -46.41
C TYR A 334 -16.42 -1.15 -47.56
N ILE A 335 -16.91 -1.21 -48.81
CA ILE A 335 -16.08 -1.43 -50.00
C ILE A 335 -15.09 -0.27 -50.18
N SER A 336 -15.55 0.98 -50.06
CA SER A 336 -14.69 2.16 -50.16
C SER A 336 -13.58 2.15 -49.10
N LEU A 337 -13.92 1.79 -47.86
CA LEU A 337 -12.94 1.69 -46.77
C LEU A 337 -11.95 0.54 -47.00
N ALA A 338 -12.41 -0.59 -47.55
CA ALA A 338 -11.55 -1.73 -47.87
C ALA A 338 -10.56 -1.43 -49.00
N ILE A 339 -10.98 -0.67 -50.02
CA ILE A 339 -10.09 -0.18 -51.10
C ILE A 339 -9.09 0.83 -50.55
N ALA A 340 -9.54 1.79 -49.75
CA ALA A 340 -8.66 2.78 -49.10
C ALA A 340 -7.64 2.11 -48.18
N PHE A 341 -8.05 1.10 -47.42
CA PHE A 341 -7.16 0.29 -46.60
C PHE A 341 -6.11 -0.46 -47.45
N ALA A 342 -6.51 -1.08 -48.57
CA ALA A 342 -5.56 -1.71 -49.48
C ALA A 342 -4.56 -0.70 -50.07
N ALA A 343 -5.01 0.51 -50.41
CA ALA A 343 -4.13 1.59 -50.85
C ALA A 343 -3.15 2.03 -49.74
N SER A 344 -3.61 2.09 -48.48
CA SER A 344 -2.74 2.40 -47.33
C SER A 344 -1.69 1.32 -47.08
N LEU A 345 -2.05 0.04 -47.23
CA LEU A 345 -1.09 -1.07 -47.10
C LEU A 345 -0.06 -1.03 -48.22
N TYR A 346 -0.50 -0.76 -49.46
CA TYR A 346 0.40 -0.61 -50.60
C TYR A 346 1.37 0.56 -50.39
N PHE A 347 0.87 1.72 -49.91
CA PHE A 347 1.71 2.85 -49.52
C PHE A 347 2.76 2.45 -48.49
N ALA A 348 2.34 1.86 -47.36
CA ALA A 348 3.25 1.47 -46.30
C ALA A 348 4.35 0.55 -46.83
N PHE A 349 3.98 -0.45 -47.64
CA PHE A 349 4.91 -1.41 -48.20
C PHE A 349 5.97 -0.78 -49.12
N THR A 350 5.65 0.27 -49.88
CA THR A 350 6.63 0.95 -50.76
C THR A 350 7.54 1.94 -50.03
N ARG A 351 7.22 2.30 -48.77
CA ARG A 351 8.01 3.26 -47.97
C ARG A 351 9.00 2.63 -47.02
N TYR A 352 8.83 1.35 -46.67
CA TYR A 352 9.82 0.67 -45.86
C TYR A 352 11.14 0.50 -46.62
N PRO A 353 12.29 0.92 -46.06
CA PRO A 353 13.60 0.82 -46.72
C PRO A 353 14.02 -0.60 -47.09
N GLN A 354 13.46 -1.59 -46.41
CA GLN A 354 13.80 -3.01 -46.56
C GLN A 354 13.17 -3.62 -47.81
N ASN A 355 12.33 -2.88 -48.55
CA ASN A 355 11.58 -3.39 -49.68
C ASN A 355 11.95 -2.69 -50.99
N ASP A 356 11.96 -3.49 -52.06
CA ASP A 356 12.38 -3.06 -53.40
C ASP A 356 11.19 -2.63 -54.27
N LEU A 357 9.96 -2.78 -53.78
CA LEU A 357 8.75 -2.41 -54.52
C LEU A 357 8.62 -0.88 -54.61
N ARG A 358 8.68 -0.35 -55.83
CA ARG A 358 8.44 1.07 -56.12
C ARG A 358 7.01 1.30 -56.56
N SER A 359 6.42 2.41 -56.13
CA SER A 359 5.08 2.79 -56.59
C SER A 359 5.17 3.48 -57.96
N PRO A 360 4.17 3.33 -58.85
CA PRO A 360 4.09 4.06 -60.10
C PRO A 360 4.16 5.58 -59.89
N GLN A 361 4.85 6.29 -60.80
CA GLN A 361 5.04 7.75 -60.69
C GLN A 361 3.73 8.52 -60.53
N TRP A 362 2.64 8.10 -61.19
CA TRP A 362 1.34 8.76 -61.06
C TRP A 362 0.76 8.68 -59.64
N LEU A 363 1.06 7.64 -58.86
CA LEU A 363 0.66 7.54 -57.45
C LEU A 363 1.51 8.47 -56.58
N GLU A 364 2.83 8.49 -56.82
CA GLU A 364 3.78 9.42 -56.17
C GLU A 364 3.35 10.87 -56.35
N ASP A 365 2.97 11.25 -57.58
CA ASP A 365 2.58 12.61 -57.95
C ASP A 365 1.16 12.99 -57.51
N SER A 366 0.35 12.02 -57.04
CA SER A 366 -1.05 12.25 -56.63
C SER A 366 -1.34 11.80 -55.20
N LEU A 367 -1.84 10.57 -55.02
CA LEU A 367 -2.35 10.04 -53.76
C LEU A 367 -1.27 9.94 -52.67
N PHE A 368 0.00 9.75 -53.06
CA PHE A 368 1.10 9.55 -52.12
C PHE A 368 1.87 10.82 -51.77
N THR A 369 1.50 11.97 -52.35
CA THR A 369 1.93 13.29 -51.86
C THR A 369 1.43 13.52 -50.44
N ARG A 370 2.01 14.48 -49.70
CA ARG A 370 1.55 14.82 -48.34
C ARG A 370 0.05 15.17 -48.30
N ASN A 371 -0.43 15.95 -49.27
CA ASN A 371 -1.85 16.30 -49.37
C ASN A 371 -2.72 15.08 -49.71
N GLY A 372 -2.25 14.20 -50.60
CA GLY A 372 -2.93 12.94 -50.92
C GLY A 372 -3.02 12.01 -49.71
N GLN A 373 -1.97 11.93 -48.88
CA GLN A 373 -1.96 11.14 -47.65
C GLN A 373 -2.99 11.66 -46.64
N ILE A 374 -3.05 12.98 -46.43
CA ILE A 374 -4.04 13.62 -45.57
C ILE A 374 -5.45 13.38 -46.10
N ALA A 375 -5.67 13.51 -47.41
CA ALA A 375 -6.97 13.24 -48.03
C ALA A 375 -7.40 11.79 -47.85
N LEU A 376 -6.48 10.83 -48.00
CA LEU A 376 -6.75 9.41 -47.77
C LEU A 376 -7.07 9.12 -46.30
N ALA A 377 -6.34 9.72 -45.36
CA ALA A 377 -6.61 9.58 -43.92
C ALA A 377 -7.97 10.17 -43.53
N LEU A 378 -8.32 11.35 -44.04
CA LEU A 378 -9.64 11.98 -43.83
C LEU A 378 -10.77 11.14 -44.43
N LEU A 379 -10.57 10.56 -45.62
CA LEU A 379 -11.53 9.64 -46.24
C LEU A 379 -11.76 8.40 -45.36
N MET A 380 -10.68 7.76 -44.90
CA MET A 380 -10.78 6.56 -44.04
C MET A 380 -11.47 6.87 -42.71
N LEU A 381 -11.09 7.98 -42.06
CA LEU A 381 -11.70 8.43 -40.81
C LEU A 381 -13.19 8.78 -41.00
N GLY A 382 -13.52 9.48 -42.08
CA GLY A 382 -14.89 9.85 -42.42
C GLY A 382 -15.78 8.64 -42.71
N LEU A 383 -15.28 7.66 -43.46
CA LEU A 383 -15.98 6.40 -43.73
C LEU A 383 -16.19 5.58 -42.46
N ALA A 384 -15.17 5.48 -41.60
CA ALA A 384 -15.26 4.78 -40.32
C ALA A 384 -16.27 5.47 -39.38
N ALA A 385 -16.25 6.80 -39.31
CA ALA A 385 -17.21 7.58 -38.53
C ALA A 385 -18.65 7.43 -39.07
N PHE A 386 -18.83 7.41 -40.40
CA PHE A 386 -20.13 7.17 -41.01
C PHE A 386 -20.66 5.77 -40.68
N ILE A 387 -19.83 4.73 -40.83
CA ILE A 387 -20.19 3.36 -40.45
C ILE A 387 -20.56 3.30 -38.96
N ALA A 388 -19.74 3.89 -38.09
CA ALA A 388 -20.01 3.92 -36.65
C ALA A 388 -21.37 4.57 -36.35
N TRP A 389 -21.63 5.74 -36.93
CA TRP A 389 -22.91 6.44 -36.80
C TRP A 389 -24.10 5.57 -37.26
N ARG A 390 -23.98 4.88 -38.41
CA ARG A 390 -25.01 3.95 -38.92
C ARG A 390 -25.26 2.78 -37.98
N LEU A 391 -24.21 2.18 -37.42
CA LEU A 391 -24.32 1.09 -36.44
C LEU A 391 -25.09 1.56 -35.18
N PHE A 392 -24.79 2.76 -34.68
CA PHE A 392 -25.55 3.36 -33.57
C PHE A 392 -27.00 3.71 -33.92
N ARG A 393 -27.30 3.97 -35.20
CA ARG A 393 -28.64 4.26 -35.72
C ARG A 393 -29.51 3.03 -36.02
N GLY A 394 -29.01 1.83 -35.72
CA GLY A 394 -29.79 0.59 -35.82
C GLY A 394 -29.31 -0.41 -36.86
N ASP A 395 -28.27 -0.11 -37.63
CA ASP A 395 -27.73 -1.04 -38.64
C ASP A 395 -26.89 -2.18 -38.02
N ALA A 396 -26.69 -2.18 -36.70
CA ALA A 396 -25.98 -3.23 -35.94
C ALA A 396 -26.83 -4.51 -35.70
N ALA A 397 -27.69 -4.87 -36.65
CA ALA A 397 -28.63 -5.99 -36.55
C ALA A 397 -28.52 -6.92 -37.76
N LEU A 398 -28.52 -8.23 -37.51
CA LEU A 398 -28.46 -9.28 -38.54
C LEU A 398 -29.83 -9.53 -39.19
N GLU A 399 -30.48 -8.46 -39.64
CA GLU A 399 -31.72 -8.48 -40.39
C GLU A 399 -31.45 -7.85 -41.76
N ALA A 400 -31.96 -8.48 -42.82
CA ALA A 400 -31.89 -7.91 -44.16
C ALA A 400 -32.83 -6.70 -44.28
N ASP A 401 -32.42 -5.66 -45.00
CA ASP A 401 -33.34 -4.58 -45.39
C ASP A 401 -34.55 -5.18 -46.15
N GLU A 402 -35.77 -4.90 -45.67
CA GLU A 402 -37.04 -5.44 -46.18
C GLU A 402 -37.35 -4.87 -47.57
N GLU A 403 -36.83 -5.51 -48.61
CA GLU A 403 -37.68 -5.87 -49.74
C GLU A 403 -37.85 -7.38 -49.73
N THR A 404 -39.10 -7.80 -49.45
CA THR A 404 -39.73 -9.13 -49.57
C THR A 404 -39.58 -10.17 -48.44
N ILE A 405 -40.77 -10.46 -47.87
CA ILE A 405 -41.31 -11.69 -47.26
C ILE A 405 -41.10 -11.88 -45.75
N THR A 406 -42.16 -11.47 -45.04
CA THR A 406 -42.61 -11.92 -43.72
C THR A 406 -42.68 -13.44 -43.57
N ILE A 407 -42.00 -13.98 -42.55
CA ILE A 407 -42.54 -15.10 -41.76
C ILE A 407 -42.27 -14.81 -40.29
N ALA A 408 -43.35 -14.80 -39.52
CA ALA A 408 -43.40 -14.55 -38.09
C ALA A 408 -42.46 -15.47 -37.29
N SER A 409 -41.63 -14.88 -36.43
CA SER A 409 -41.05 -15.57 -35.28
C SER A 409 -41.65 -14.98 -34.00
N ARG A 410 -42.29 -15.87 -33.24
CA ARG A 410 -43.05 -15.61 -32.03
C ARG A 410 -42.09 -15.16 -30.91
N PRO A 411 -42.36 -14.09 -30.14
CA PRO A 411 -41.57 -13.78 -28.96
C PRO A 411 -41.75 -14.90 -27.93
N LEU A 412 -40.64 -15.49 -27.47
CA LEU A 412 -40.65 -16.30 -26.25
C LEU A 412 -41.01 -15.35 -25.08
N PRO A 413 -41.98 -15.72 -24.22
CA PRO A 413 -42.22 -14.95 -23.01
C PRO A 413 -40.96 -15.02 -22.14
N PRO A 414 -40.57 -13.92 -21.47
CA PRO A 414 -39.52 -13.98 -20.47
C PRO A 414 -39.94 -15.04 -19.43
N PRO A 415 -39.04 -15.94 -19.01
CA PRO A 415 -39.37 -16.86 -17.95
C PRO A 415 -39.79 -16.05 -16.73
N ALA A 416 -40.99 -16.30 -16.22
CA ALA A 416 -41.40 -15.81 -14.93
C ALA A 416 -40.39 -16.36 -13.91
N ARG A 417 -39.42 -15.52 -13.51
CA ARG A 417 -38.49 -15.87 -12.44
C ARG A 417 -39.34 -16.03 -11.18
N PRO A 418 -39.38 -17.21 -10.54
CA PRO A 418 -39.84 -17.28 -9.16
C PRO A 418 -38.99 -16.29 -8.38
N ASP A 419 -39.62 -15.51 -7.49
CA ASP A 419 -38.95 -14.51 -6.67
C ASP A 419 -38.12 -15.26 -5.59
N ASP A 420 -37.06 -15.92 -6.03
CA ASP A 420 -36.10 -16.71 -5.24
C ASP A 420 -35.11 -15.76 -4.52
N ARG A 421 -35.60 -14.57 -4.17
CA ARG A 421 -34.84 -13.54 -3.47
C ARG A 421 -34.57 -14.03 -2.07
N TRP A 422 -33.30 -14.30 -1.80
CA TRP A 422 -32.85 -14.62 -0.46
C TRP A 422 -33.12 -13.42 0.46
N ARG A 423 -34.01 -13.59 1.44
CA ARG A 423 -34.34 -12.57 2.42
C ARG A 423 -33.37 -12.67 3.59
N LEU A 424 -32.75 -11.56 3.95
CA LEU A 424 -31.91 -11.49 5.14
C LEU A 424 -32.71 -11.91 6.38
N PRO A 425 -32.07 -12.58 7.36
CA PRO A 425 -32.65 -12.77 8.68
C PRO A 425 -33.13 -11.44 9.25
N ALA A 426 -34.23 -11.45 10.00
CA ALA A 426 -34.79 -10.23 10.60
C ALA A 426 -33.76 -9.47 11.46
N ALA A 427 -32.82 -10.19 12.08
CA ALA A 427 -31.70 -9.61 12.81
C ALA A 427 -30.81 -8.65 11.98
N LEU A 428 -30.68 -8.90 10.68
CA LEU A 428 -29.87 -8.10 9.74
C LEU A 428 -30.69 -7.09 8.95
N SER A 429 -31.97 -6.90 9.30
CA SER A 429 -32.75 -5.79 8.77
C SER A 429 -32.15 -4.44 9.18
N LEU A 430 -32.56 -3.38 8.49
CA LEU A 430 -32.04 -2.02 8.70
C LEU A 430 -32.16 -1.61 10.18
N GLY A 431 -31.06 -1.12 10.74
CA GLY A 431 -30.98 -0.75 12.15
C GLY A 431 -31.83 0.44 12.56
N ARG A 432 -31.60 0.96 13.76
CA ARG A 432 -32.33 2.11 14.32
C ARG A 432 -31.35 3.19 14.80
N PRO A 433 -31.78 4.44 15.01
CA PRO A 433 -30.92 5.40 15.69
C PRO A 433 -30.53 4.86 17.07
N PRO A 434 -29.27 5.07 17.53
CA PRO A 434 -28.84 4.61 18.84
C PRO A 434 -29.73 5.18 19.95
N THR A 435 -30.17 4.32 20.86
CA THR A 435 -30.84 4.74 22.10
C THR A 435 -29.83 5.08 23.18
N ARG A 436 -30.29 5.68 24.29
CA ARG A 436 -29.44 5.90 25.48
C ARG A 436 -28.74 4.63 25.96
N ARG A 437 -29.41 3.47 25.86
CA ARG A 437 -28.81 2.17 26.18
C ARG A 437 -27.70 1.78 25.19
N ASP A 438 -27.93 1.98 23.89
CA ASP A 438 -26.92 1.71 22.87
C ASP A 438 -25.68 2.60 23.08
N ILE A 439 -25.87 3.88 23.45
CA ILE A 439 -24.79 4.81 23.79
C ILE A 439 -24.05 4.38 25.06
N ALA A 440 -24.78 3.98 26.11
CA ALA A 440 -24.17 3.48 27.34
C ALA A 440 -23.35 2.20 27.09
N SER A 441 -23.83 1.27 26.25
CA SER A 441 -23.07 0.09 25.85
C SER A 441 -21.84 0.44 25.01
N ALA A 442 -21.96 1.38 24.07
CA ALA A 442 -20.80 1.86 23.31
C ALA A 442 -19.75 2.50 24.23
N PHE A 443 -20.19 3.29 25.22
CA PHE A 443 -19.31 3.88 26.22
C PHE A 443 -18.66 2.82 27.10
N LEU A 444 -19.38 1.76 27.48
CA LEU A 444 -18.80 0.64 28.23
C LEU A 444 -17.72 -0.07 27.43
N VAL A 445 -17.95 -0.35 26.14
CA VAL A 445 -16.93 -0.95 25.26
C VAL A 445 -15.71 -0.01 25.14
N ALA A 446 -15.94 1.28 24.92
CA ALA A 446 -14.88 2.28 24.86
C ALA A 446 -14.11 2.38 26.18
N LEU A 447 -14.78 2.30 27.32
CA LEU A 447 -14.17 2.27 28.66
C LEU A 447 -13.33 1.01 28.87
N VAL A 448 -13.82 -0.16 28.42
CA VAL A 448 -13.03 -1.40 28.45
C VAL A 448 -11.78 -1.25 27.60
N VAL A 449 -11.87 -0.68 26.38
CA VAL A 449 -10.70 -0.39 25.54
C VAL A 449 -9.75 0.57 26.26
N LEU A 450 -10.25 1.70 26.79
CA LEU A 450 -9.46 2.69 27.51
C LEU A 450 -8.68 2.07 28.69
N ILE A 451 -9.36 1.26 29.52
CA ILE A 451 -8.74 0.62 30.70
C ILE A 451 -7.71 -0.43 30.26
N THR A 452 -8.10 -1.33 29.36
CA THR A 452 -7.24 -2.47 28.97
C THR A 452 -6.02 -2.03 28.17
N ARG A 453 -6.15 -1.01 27.31
CA ARG A 453 -5.03 -0.48 26.51
C ARG A 453 -4.21 0.54 27.30
N GLY A 454 -4.82 1.26 28.26
CA GLY A 454 -4.14 2.19 29.15
C GLY A 454 -3.31 1.53 30.26
N TYR A 455 -3.55 0.25 30.56
CA TYR A 455 -2.77 -0.49 31.54
C TYR A 455 -1.31 -0.66 31.08
N ARG A 456 -0.33 -0.23 31.91
CA ARG A 456 1.11 -0.22 31.59
C ARG A 456 1.44 0.46 30.25
N LEU A 457 0.77 1.57 29.94
CA LEU A 457 0.99 2.30 28.69
C LEU A 457 2.36 2.98 28.62
N ASP A 458 2.98 3.26 29.78
CA ASP A 458 4.33 3.78 29.92
C ASP A 458 5.44 2.77 29.58
N GLN A 459 5.08 1.52 29.26
CA GLN A 459 6.02 0.45 28.93
C GLN A 459 5.91 0.10 27.44
N PRO A 460 7.03 0.05 26.70
CA PRO A 460 8.43 0.37 27.08
C PRO A 460 8.63 1.87 27.39
N ARG A 461 9.60 2.20 28.24
CA ARG A 461 9.84 3.60 28.67
C ARG A 461 10.57 4.46 27.63
N ASP A 462 11.32 3.82 26.75
CA ASP A 462 11.96 4.46 25.59
C ASP A 462 11.03 4.43 24.37
N MET A 463 11.36 5.24 23.36
CA MET A 463 10.75 5.17 22.04
C MET A 463 11.16 3.87 21.34
N TYR A 464 10.24 3.31 20.57
CA TYR A 464 10.49 2.13 19.76
C TYR A 464 9.73 2.20 18.43
N PHE A 465 10.23 1.50 17.41
CA PHE A 465 9.64 1.51 16.07
C PHE A 465 9.38 2.96 15.60
N ASP A 466 8.25 3.24 14.96
CA ASP A 466 7.90 4.55 14.41
C ASP A 466 7.65 5.66 15.45
N GLU A 467 7.74 5.37 16.76
CA GLU A 467 7.73 6.43 17.79
C GLU A 467 8.97 7.34 17.66
N VAL A 468 10.11 6.79 17.23
CA VAL A 468 11.34 7.57 16.97
C VAL A 468 11.18 8.57 15.82
N TYR A 469 10.08 8.47 15.06
CA TYR A 469 9.71 9.41 14.01
C TYR A 469 8.54 10.30 14.47
N HIS A 470 7.40 9.73 14.83
CA HIS A 470 6.18 10.49 15.09
C HIS A 470 6.18 11.16 16.47
N ALA A 471 6.52 10.44 17.53
CA ALA A 471 6.58 11.00 18.88
C ALA A 471 7.75 11.98 19.01
N ARG A 472 8.91 11.63 18.43
CA ARG A 472 10.05 12.56 18.24
C ARG A 472 9.60 13.86 17.58
N THR A 473 8.90 13.79 16.45
CA THR A 473 8.43 15.00 15.76
C THR A 473 7.50 15.82 16.65
N ALA A 474 6.67 15.19 17.49
CA ALA A 474 5.83 15.93 18.44
C ALA A 474 6.67 16.76 19.43
N TYR A 475 7.82 16.26 19.90
CA TYR A 475 8.77 17.03 20.72
C TYR A 475 9.46 18.14 19.93
N GLU A 476 9.89 17.87 18.70
CA GLU A 476 10.50 18.89 17.82
C GLU A 476 9.56 20.08 17.59
N LEU A 477 8.26 19.81 17.42
CA LEU A 477 7.25 20.86 17.30
C LEU A 477 7.09 21.71 18.55
N LEU A 478 7.11 21.08 19.73
CA LEU A 478 7.08 21.79 21.00
C LEU A 478 8.35 22.61 21.21
N ALA A 479 9.50 22.09 20.80
CA ALA A 479 10.78 22.78 20.83
C ALA A 479 10.94 23.86 19.74
N GLN A 480 9.94 24.02 18.85
CA GLN A 480 9.99 24.92 17.69
C GLN A 480 11.21 24.64 16.80
N ARG A 481 11.43 23.37 16.49
CA ARG A 481 12.53 22.88 15.66
C ARG A 481 12.03 22.31 14.34
N GLU A 482 12.97 22.13 13.42
CA GLU A 482 12.73 21.44 12.18
C GLU A 482 12.28 19.99 12.46
N PRO A 483 11.16 19.55 11.89
CA PRO A 483 10.59 18.24 12.19
C PRO A 483 11.21 17.16 11.31
N TYR A 484 11.61 16.06 11.94
CA TYR A 484 12.24 14.93 11.28
C TYR A 484 11.29 14.20 10.34
N GLU A 485 10.08 13.90 10.81
CA GLU A 485 9.07 13.25 9.98
C GLU A 485 8.12 14.30 9.37
N TRP A 486 8.43 14.65 8.12
CA TRP A 486 7.64 15.51 7.24
C TRP A 486 6.89 14.76 6.12
N THR A 487 7.07 13.44 6.00
CA THR A 487 6.51 12.59 4.93
C THR A 487 5.02 12.32 5.11
N HIS A 488 4.45 12.61 6.28
CA HIS A 488 3.03 12.57 6.56
C HIS A 488 2.48 13.88 7.13
N PRO A 489 1.18 14.18 6.87
CA PRO A 489 0.48 15.30 7.50
C PRO A 489 0.57 15.28 9.04
N HIS A 490 0.51 16.47 9.65
CA HIS A 490 1.02 16.66 11.01
C HIS A 490 -0.01 16.54 12.13
N LEU A 491 -1.32 16.51 11.82
CA LEU A 491 -2.35 16.57 12.86
C LEU A 491 -2.20 15.47 13.92
N ALA A 492 -1.81 14.25 13.52
CA ALA A 492 -1.55 13.16 14.46
C ALA A 492 -0.43 13.50 15.45
N LYS A 493 0.64 14.14 14.99
CA LYS A 493 1.80 14.54 15.79
C LYS A 493 1.44 15.71 16.72
N GLU A 494 0.60 16.63 16.26
CA GLU A 494 0.05 17.70 17.11
C GLU A 494 -0.86 17.16 18.22
N ILE A 495 -1.66 16.12 17.94
CA ILE A 495 -2.45 15.43 18.97
C ILE A 495 -1.55 14.74 20.00
N MET A 496 -0.43 14.12 19.57
CA MET A 496 0.58 13.59 20.50
C MET A 496 1.21 14.69 21.34
N ALA A 497 1.54 15.84 20.73
CA ALA A 497 2.08 17.00 21.44
C ALA A 497 1.12 17.50 22.53
N LEU A 498 -0.20 17.50 22.30
CA LEU A 498 -1.17 17.80 23.36
C LEU A 498 -1.10 16.82 24.54
N GLY A 499 -0.82 15.55 24.27
CA GLY A 499 -0.57 14.55 25.31
C GLY A 499 0.69 14.85 26.13
N ILE A 500 1.78 15.20 25.44
CA ILE A 500 3.04 15.66 26.05
C ILE A 500 2.76 16.86 26.96
N LEU A 501 2.09 17.89 26.46
CA LEU A 501 1.72 19.08 27.25
C LEU A 501 0.90 18.79 28.51
N ALA A 502 0.14 17.70 28.52
CA ALA A 502 -0.73 17.36 29.64
C ALA A 502 -0.03 16.49 30.71
N PHE A 503 0.96 15.68 30.35
CA PHE A 503 1.49 14.63 31.22
C PHE A 503 3.02 14.50 31.28
N ALA A 504 3.77 15.31 30.52
CA ALA A 504 5.23 15.22 30.41
C ALA A 504 6.01 16.17 31.34
N ASP A 505 5.35 17.05 32.09
CA ASP A 505 6.03 18.02 32.96
C ASP A 505 6.71 17.33 34.16
N ASP A 506 7.97 17.69 34.41
CA ASP A 506 8.69 17.28 35.62
C ASP A 506 8.29 18.17 36.81
N ARG A 507 8.46 17.66 38.03
CA ARG A 507 8.07 18.38 39.26
C ARG A 507 9.03 18.10 40.40
N VAL A 508 9.38 19.15 41.16
CA VAL A 508 10.07 18.98 42.44
C VAL A 508 9.11 18.34 43.44
N VAL A 509 9.42 17.13 43.89
CA VAL A 509 8.56 16.31 44.78
C VAL A 509 9.07 16.21 46.21
N GLY A 510 10.30 16.67 46.47
CA GLY A 510 10.82 16.75 47.81
C GLY A 510 12.11 17.54 47.90
N THR A 511 12.30 18.20 49.04
CA THR A 511 13.50 18.96 49.37
C THR A 511 14.04 18.47 50.69
N GLU A 512 15.33 18.14 50.71
CA GLU A 512 16.07 17.77 51.91
C GLU A 512 17.03 18.90 52.25
N PRO A 513 17.03 19.42 53.49
CA PRO A 513 17.98 20.44 53.89
C PRO A 513 19.41 19.86 53.86
N ALA A 514 20.35 20.61 53.28
CA ALA A 514 21.77 20.30 53.39
C ALA A 514 22.32 21.01 54.63
N ASN A 515 23.11 20.30 55.45
CA ASN A 515 23.64 20.85 56.69
C ASN A 515 24.92 21.68 56.47
N SER A 516 25.53 21.62 55.28
CA SER A 516 26.76 22.30 54.90
C SER A 516 26.97 22.30 53.37
N GLN A 517 27.99 23.02 52.88
CA GLN A 517 28.34 23.04 51.46
C GLN A 517 28.70 21.63 50.93
N VAL A 518 27.90 21.13 49.99
CA VAL A 518 28.17 19.88 49.26
C VAL A 518 29.39 20.06 48.35
N ARG A 519 30.43 19.23 48.53
CA ARG A 519 31.66 19.25 47.72
C ARG A 519 31.64 18.27 46.55
N ALA A 520 31.10 17.09 46.78
CA ALA A 520 30.89 16.06 45.76
C ALA A 520 29.59 15.32 46.07
N PHE A 521 28.92 14.86 45.01
CA PHE A 521 27.60 14.25 45.10
C PHE A 521 27.45 13.14 44.06
N ALA A 522 26.89 12.02 44.47
CA ALA A 522 26.51 10.95 43.57
C ALA A 522 25.20 10.30 44.01
N VAL A 523 24.48 9.76 43.03
CA VAL A 523 23.25 8.99 43.20
C VAL A 523 23.50 7.61 42.59
N ALA A 524 23.29 6.56 43.37
CA ALA A 524 23.30 5.19 42.88
C ALA A 524 21.98 4.87 42.16
N ASN A 525 21.99 3.82 41.33
CA ASN A 525 20.79 3.36 40.63
C ASN A 525 19.63 3.00 41.58
N ASP A 526 19.89 2.58 42.83
CA ASP A 526 18.86 2.28 43.82
C ASP A 526 18.32 3.51 44.57
N GLY A 527 18.81 4.72 44.24
CA GLY A 527 18.45 5.98 44.88
C GLY A 527 19.24 6.30 46.14
N LEU A 528 20.25 5.48 46.50
CA LEU A 528 21.21 5.80 47.55
C LEU A 528 22.05 7.01 47.13
N ARG A 529 22.24 7.95 48.05
CA ARG A 529 22.94 9.21 47.80
C ARG A 529 24.16 9.31 48.68
N ALA A 530 25.28 9.65 48.06
CA ALA A 530 26.52 9.96 48.74
C ALA A 530 26.76 11.48 48.66
N VAL A 531 26.77 12.12 49.83
CA VAL A 531 26.99 13.56 49.97
C VAL A 531 28.31 13.76 50.70
N VAL A 532 29.28 14.37 50.04
CA VAL A 532 30.55 14.75 50.65
C VAL A 532 30.41 16.15 51.24
N GLU A 533 30.31 16.22 52.57
CA GLU A 533 30.38 17.44 53.35
C GLU A 533 31.85 17.77 53.70
N PRO A 534 32.18 18.99 54.18
CA PRO A 534 33.56 19.37 54.46
C PRO A 534 34.28 18.48 55.49
N ASP A 535 33.56 17.86 56.42
CA ASP A 535 34.06 17.04 57.53
C ASP A 535 33.65 15.55 57.45
N ALA A 536 32.64 15.20 56.66
CA ALA A 536 32.05 13.86 56.66
C ALA A 536 31.47 13.42 55.30
N LEU A 537 31.49 12.11 55.04
CA LEU A 537 30.69 11.47 54.01
C LEU A 537 29.35 11.08 54.64
N VAL A 538 28.25 11.58 54.07
CA VAL A 538 26.90 11.27 54.51
C VAL A 538 26.22 10.41 53.46
N LEU A 539 25.79 9.21 53.87
CA LEU A 539 25.00 8.32 53.02
C LEU A 539 23.53 8.42 53.40
N ARG A 540 22.68 8.69 52.42
CA ARG A 540 21.23 8.80 52.59
C ARG A 540 20.53 7.84 51.66
N ASP A 541 19.58 7.09 52.18
CA ASP A 541 18.74 6.25 51.33
C ASP A 541 17.81 7.10 50.43
N ARG A 542 17.02 6.42 49.59
CA ARG A 542 16.05 7.05 48.69
C ARG A 542 15.01 7.93 49.41
N SER A 543 14.70 7.62 50.66
CA SER A 543 13.73 8.39 51.47
C SER A 543 14.31 9.68 52.06
N GLY A 544 15.65 9.82 52.05
CA GLY A 544 16.37 10.93 52.68
C GLY A 544 16.87 10.60 54.08
N ARG A 545 16.57 9.40 54.58
CA ARG A 545 17.06 8.93 55.87
C ARG A 545 18.56 8.69 55.78
N GLN A 546 19.28 9.29 56.71
CA GLN A 546 20.71 9.06 56.86
C GLN A 546 20.96 7.61 57.32
N LEU A 547 21.76 6.87 56.55
CA LEU A 547 22.20 5.52 56.86
C LEU A 547 23.53 5.52 57.60
N ALA A 548 24.47 6.36 57.14
CA ALA A 548 25.80 6.48 57.72
C ALA A 548 26.30 7.92 57.63
N ARG A 549 27.11 8.32 58.63
CA ARG A 549 27.94 9.53 58.59
C ARG A 549 29.35 9.12 58.99
N ALA A 550 30.25 9.10 58.02
CA ALA A 550 31.64 8.70 58.23
C ALA A 550 32.53 9.94 58.26
N PRO A 551 33.27 10.21 59.35
CA PRO A 551 34.21 11.32 59.38
C PRO A 551 35.33 11.09 58.35
N ILE A 552 35.66 12.13 57.57
CA ILE A 552 36.70 12.06 56.52
C ILE A 552 38.09 12.37 57.12
N THR A 553 38.25 12.34 58.45
CA THR A 553 39.47 12.77 59.17
C THR A 553 40.79 12.09 58.73
N ASN A 554 40.73 10.94 58.03
CA ASN A 554 41.88 10.18 57.55
C ASN A 554 41.97 10.08 56.00
N LEU A 555 41.16 10.86 55.28
CA LEU A 555 41.21 10.97 53.83
C LEU A 555 41.49 12.44 53.49
N ASP A 556 42.33 12.68 52.50
CA ASP A 556 42.50 14.02 51.95
C ASP A 556 41.15 14.53 51.43
N ARG A 557 41.04 15.84 51.19
CA ARG A 557 39.83 16.48 50.67
C ARG A 557 39.25 15.69 49.47
N PRO A 558 38.08 15.03 49.59
CA PRO A 558 37.49 14.30 48.48
C PRO A 558 36.81 15.27 47.52
N ASP A 559 37.14 15.12 46.24
CA ASP A 559 36.68 16.00 45.16
C ASP A 559 35.70 15.28 44.22
N ALA A 560 35.66 13.94 44.23
CA ALA A 560 34.66 13.16 43.52
C ALA A 560 34.17 11.95 44.34
N VAL A 561 32.93 11.55 44.11
CA VAL A 561 32.29 10.38 44.74
C VAL A 561 31.45 9.63 43.71
N GLY A 562 31.37 8.31 43.83
CA GLY A 562 30.58 7.45 42.97
C GLY A 562 30.25 6.12 43.66
N PHE A 563 29.52 5.25 42.97
CA PHE A 563 29.13 3.94 43.47
C PHE A 563 29.65 2.83 42.56
N ASP A 564 30.20 1.77 43.17
CA ASP A 564 30.57 0.51 42.51
C ASP A 564 29.81 -0.63 43.19
N GLY A 565 28.69 -1.06 42.58
CA GLY A 565 27.77 -2.01 43.21
C GLY A 565 27.21 -1.46 44.53
N GLU A 566 27.50 -2.13 45.64
CA GLU A 566 27.09 -1.66 46.97
C GLU A 566 28.08 -0.71 47.63
N ASP A 567 29.30 -0.59 47.10
CA ASP A 567 30.39 0.17 47.69
C ASP A 567 30.43 1.62 47.18
N VAL A 568 30.97 2.51 48.02
CA VAL A 568 31.18 3.92 47.71
C VAL A 568 32.64 4.12 47.34
N VAL A 569 32.89 4.78 46.21
CA VAL A 569 34.22 5.15 45.76
C VAL A 569 34.41 6.64 45.98
N LEU A 570 35.40 7.01 46.77
CA LEU A 570 35.85 8.39 46.98
C LEU A 570 37.17 8.62 46.27
N VAL A 571 37.27 9.75 45.58
CA VAL A 571 38.51 10.19 44.94
C VAL A 571 38.92 11.53 45.53
N THR A 572 40.18 11.60 45.91
CA THR A 572 40.86 12.80 46.43
C THR A 572 41.98 13.19 45.47
N GLU A 573 42.69 14.27 45.75
CA GLU A 573 43.89 14.67 44.99
C GLU A 573 44.98 13.57 44.94
N PHE A 574 45.10 12.72 45.97
CA PHE A 574 46.22 11.79 46.09
C PHE A 574 45.84 10.31 46.08
N GLN A 575 44.59 9.97 46.37
CA GLN A 575 44.17 8.59 46.62
C GLN A 575 42.72 8.34 46.20
N VAL A 576 42.46 7.09 45.84
CA VAL A 576 41.13 6.50 45.65
C VAL A 576 40.86 5.59 46.84
N ALA A 577 39.71 5.74 47.47
CA ALA A 577 39.26 4.90 48.57
C ALA A 577 37.93 4.22 48.22
N ARG A 578 37.82 2.93 48.50
CA ARG A 578 36.56 2.17 48.46
C ARG A 578 36.05 1.96 49.88
N LEU A 579 34.81 2.33 50.12
CA LEU A 579 34.15 2.29 51.42
C LEU A 579 32.89 1.42 51.34
N GLY A 580 32.57 0.72 52.43
CA GLY A 580 31.28 0.06 52.59
C GLY A 580 30.16 1.07 52.87
N ARG A 581 28.89 0.61 52.82
CA ARG A 581 27.69 1.41 53.13
C ARG A 581 27.61 1.90 54.58
N ASP A 582 28.39 1.30 55.47
CA ASP A 582 28.57 1.74 56.86
C ASP A 582 29.63 2.84 57.00
N GLY A 583 30.31 3.20 55.91
CA GLY A 583 31.40 4.17 55.89
C GLY A 583 32.76 3.59 56.30
N SER A 584 32.87 2.28 56.51
CA SER A 584 34.16 1.63 56.76
C SER A 584 35.03 1.61 55.50
N VAL A 585 36.32 1.92 55.62
CA VAL A 585 37.24 1.84 54.49
C VAL A 585 37.61 0.39 54.24
N LYS A 586 37.31 -0.12 53.03
CA LYS A 586 37.67 -1.46 52.58
C LYS A 586 39.03 -1.49 51.89
N GLN A 587 39.31 -0.49 51.04
CA GLN A 587 40.52 -0.45 50.22
C GLN A 587 40.95 0.99 49.95
N ARG A 588 42.26 1.23 49.83
CA ARG A 588 42.84 2.52 49.42
C ARG A 588 44.02 2.32 48.47
N VAL A 589 44.08 3.12 47.43
CA VAL A 589 45.14 3.11 46.42
C VAL A 589 45.58 4.54 46.15
N ARG A 590 46.89 4.77 46.04
CA ARG A 590 47.43 6.09 45.67
C ARG A 590 47.28 6.30 44.16
N LEU A 591 46.87 7.50 43.74
CA LEU A 591 46.82 7.88 42.33
C LEU A 591 48.23 7.94 41.73
N THR A 592 48.39 7.50 40.48
CA THR A 592 49.71 7.31 39.87
C THR A 592 50.20 8.57 39.18
N THR A 593 49.31 9.27 38.47
CA THR A 593 49.60 10.43 37.61
C THR A 593 48.86 11.69 38.03
N MET A 594 47.71 11.57 38.69
CA MET A 594 46.94 12.72 39.23
C MET A 594 47.59 13.39 40.45
N SER A 595 48.79 12.99 40.88
CA SER A 595 49.45 13.41 42.14
C SER A 595 49.75 14.91 42.34
N ARG A 596 49.29 15.79 41.44
CA ARG A 596 49.46 17.26 41.48
C ARG A 596 48.21 18.06 41.04
N SER A 597 47.07 17.40 40.80
CA SER A 597 45.85 18.07 40.31
C SER A 597 44.60 17.30 40.74
N ALA A 598 43.57 18.00 41.18
CA ALA A 598 42.31 17.38 41.61
C ALA A 598 41.58 16.66 40.46
N PRO A 599 40.93 15.51 40.72
CA PRO A 599 40.10 14.83 39.74
C PRO A 599 38.90 15.70 39.34
N ARG A 600 38.52 15.68 38.06
CA ARG A 600 37.35 16.44 37.55
C ARG A 600 36.15 15.55 37.22
N SER A 601 36.39 14.30 36.86
CA SER A 601 35.34 13.35 36.48
C SER A 601 35.65 11.96 37.02
N LEU A 602 34.60 11.24 37.41
CA LEU A 602 34.64 9.86 37.86
C LEU A 602 33.56 9.08 37.10
N VAL A 603 33.98 8.04 36.39
CA VAL A 603 33.07 7.11 35.69
C VAL A 603 33.28 5.74 36.28
N ILE A 604 32.18 5.09 36.70
CA ILE A 604 32.21 3.74 37.25
C ILE A 604 31.17 2.92 36.50
N GLU A 605 31.65 1.95 35.71
CA GLU A 605 30.78 1.05 34.94
C GLU A 605 31.34 -0.38 34.97
N ASN A 606 30.47 -1.35 35.27
CA ASN A 606 30.82 -2.77 35.35
C ASN A 606 32.09 -3.08 36.19
N GLY A 607 32.25 -2.41 37.34
CA GLY A 607 33.38 -2.59 38.25
C GLY A 607 34.67 -1.88 37.83
N ARG A 608 34.69 -1.25 36.67
CA ARG A 608 35.83 -0.46 36.17
C ARG A 608 35.71 0.97 36.68
N ILE A 609 36.81 1.52 37.17
CA ILE A 609 36.86 2.88 37.71
C ILE A 609 37.75 3.72 36.81
N VAL A 610 37.19 4.78 36.24
CA VAL A 610 37.90 5.71 35.37
C VAL A 610 37.88 7.09 36.00
N ILE A 611 39.08 7.63 36.22
CA ILE A 611 39.30 8.93 36.86
C ILE A 611 39.94 9.83 35.83
N ALA A 612 39.33 10.99 35.61
CA ALA A 612 39.71 11.92 34.56
C ALA A 612 39.89 13.33 35.14
N GLY A 613 40.94 14.04 34.70
CA GLY A 613 41.21 15.41 35.13
C GLY A 613 42.39 16.05 34.40
N ASP A 614 42.94 17.12 34.99
CA ASP A 614 44.00 17.93 34.38
C ASP A 614 45.33 17.17 34.19
N GLY A 615 45.59 16.14 35.01
CA GLY A 615 46.78 15.30 34.93
C GLY A 615 46.67 14.06 34.02
N GLY A 616 45.53 13.85 33.34
CA GLY A 616 45.30 12.67 32.49
C GLY A 616 44.07 11.84 32.87
N ILE A 617 44.00 10.63 32.33
CA ILE A 617 42.95 9.63 32.55
C ILE A 617 43.59 8.38 33.14
N GLU A 618 43.12 7.94 34.31
CA GLU A 618 43.54 6.70 34.98
C GLU A 618 42.40 5.68 34.93
N ILE A 619 42.64 4.51 34.32
CA ILE A 619 41.69 3.42 34.13
C ILE A 619 42.10 2.25 35.04
N TYR A 620 41.25 1.96 36.02
CA TYR A 620 41.40 0.83 36.93
C TYR A 620 40.43 -0.28 36.52
N GLN A 621 40.97 -1.42 36.07
CA GLN A 621 40.19 -2.65 35.88
C GLN A 621 39.71 -3.21 37.23
N SER A 622 40.54 -3.04 38.26
CA SER A 622 40.21 -3.19 39.67
C SER A 622 41.16 -2.33 40.50
N LEU A 623 40.79 -1.95 41.72
CA LEU A 623 41.68 -1.23 42.64
C LEU A 623 42.87 -2.08 43.13
N GLU A 624 42.90 -3.38 42.82
CA GLU A 624 44.03 -4.26 43.14
C GLU A 624 45.11 -4.26 42.05
N THR A 625 44.76 -3.82 40.85
CA THR A 625 45.67 -3.77 39.70
C THR A 625 46.21 -2.36 39.50
N LYS A 626 47.41 -2.27 38.89
CA LYS A 626 47.96 -0.97 38.50
C LYS A 626 47.05 -0.33 37.44
N PRO A 627 46.75 0.97 37.54
CA PRO A 627 45.95 1.63 36.53
C PRO A 627 46.70 1.71 35.21
N GLN A 628 45.95 1.68 34.12
CA GLN A 628 46.43 2.13 32.83
C GLN A 628 46.24 3.65 32.75
N VAL A 629 47.24 4.36 32.25
CA VAL A 629 47.25 5.82 32.27
C VAL A 629 47.37 6.38 30.86
N ILE A 630 46.51 7.35 30.55
CA ILE A 630 46.54 8.13 29.32
C ILE A 630 46.83 9.60 29.70
N PRO A 631 47.97 10.19 29.31
CA PRO A 631 48.40 11.52 29.75
C PRO A 631 47.69 12.65 28.97
N THR A 632 46.37 12.57 28.84
CA THR A 632 45.54 13.54 28.11
C THR A 632 44.66 14.29 29.11
N PRO A 633 44.89 15.60 29.33
CA PRO A 633 44.08 16.42 30.22
C PRO A 633 42.63 16.52 29.73
N VAL A 634 41.67 16.25 30.62
CA VAL A 634 40.23 16.28 30.28
C VAL A 634 39.41 16.96 31.38
N VAL A 635 38.24 17.49 31.01
CA VAL A 635 37.33 18.21 31.93
C VAL A 635 36.14 17.39 32.38
N ALA A 636 35.64 16.49 31.53
CA ALA A 636 34.50 15.64 31.85
C ALA A 636 34.61 14.32 31.08
N ALA A 637 34.01 13.25 31.60
CA ALA A 637 33.94 11.96 30.92
C ALA A 637 32.61 11.26 31.17
N THR A 638 32.18 10.47 30.19
CA THR A 638 31.04 9.53 30.26
C THR A 638 31.46 8.19 29.65
N ALA A 639 30.68 7.13 29.84
CA ALA A 639 30.94 5.84 29.20
C ALA A 639 29.70 5.30 28.47
N LYS A 640 29.94 4.31 27.60
CA LYS A 640 28.86 3.40 27.18
C LYS A 640 28.32 2.63 28.38
N THR A 641 27.05 2.26 28.31
CA THR A 641 26.34 1.50 29.36
C THR A 641 26.93 0.11 29.61
N ASP A 642 27.71 -0.45 28.68
CA ASP A 642 28.45 -1.69 28.86
C ASP A 642 29.88 -1.48 29.42
N GLY A 643 30.30 -0.23 29.63
CA GLY A 643 31.63 0.14 30.11
C GLY A 643 32.77 -0.22 29.15
N SER A 644 32.47 -0.54 27.88
CA SER A 644 33.47 -0.91 26.86
C SER A 644 34.28 0.29 26.38
N VAL A 645 33.63 1.46 26.29
CA VAL A 645 34.19 2.70 25.75
C VAL A 645 33.93 3.86 26.71
N VAL A 646 34.95 4.68 26.92
CA VAL A 646 34.87 5.97 27.63
C VAL A 646 35.03 7.11 26.63
N TYR A 647 34.18 8.11 26.77
CA TYR A 647 34.22 9.37 26.02
C TYR A 647 34.67 10.46 26.99
N ALA A 648 35.88 10.97 26.81
CA ALA A 648 36.46 11.99 27.67
C ALA A 648 36.70 13.28 26.88
N VAL A 649 36.14 14.40 27.32
CA VAL A 649 36.24 15.69 26.62
C VAL A 649 37.29 16.60 27.26
N ASP A 650 38.10 17.27 26.45
CA ASP A 650 39.07 18.28 26.87
C ASP A 650 38.47 19.70 26.98
N GLN A 651 39.28 20.68 27.39
CA GLN A 651 38.82 22.08 27.52
C GLN A 651 38.44 22.73 26.18
N ALA A 652 38.99 22.26 25.07
CA ALA A 652 38.72 22.79 23.74
C ALA A 652 37.46 22.19 23.10
N GLY A 653 36.92 21.10 23.68
CA GLY A 653 35.77 20.37 23.16
C GLY A 653 36.14 19.15 22.31
N VAL A 654 37.38 18.68 22.38
CA VAL A 654 37.82 17.43 21.73
C VAL A 654 37.43 16.26 22.62
N VAL A 655 36.67 15.32 22.07
CA VAL A 655 36.28 14.06 22.72
C VAL A 655 37.25 12.97 22.32
N HIS A 656 37.97 12.43 23.31
CA HIS A 656 38.83 11.26 23.20
C HIS A 656 38.00 10.00 23.42
N VAL A 657 37.92 9.14 22.42
CA VAL A 657 37.20 7.86 22.49
C VAL A 657 38.19 6.78 22.89
N ILE A 658 37.96 6.16 24.05
CA ILE A 658 38.92 5.27 24.69
C ILE A 658 38.32 3.89 24.85
N ASP A 659 38.94 2.89 24.23
CA ASP A 659 38.69 1.49 24.51
C ASP A 659 39.22 1.16 25.91
N VAL A 660 38.31 0.77 26.80
CA VAL A 660 38.64 0.57 28.22
C VAL A 660 39.38 -0.74 28.44
N ALA A 661 39.22 -1.75 27.57
CA ALA A 661 39.89 -3.05 27.74
C ALA A 661 41.40 -2.95 27.55
N ASN A 662 41.84 -2.10 26.61
CA ASN A 662 43.25 -1.94 26.26
C ASN A 662 43.83 -0.56 26.63
N ALA A 663 43.01 0.33 27.21
CA ALA A 663 43.33 1.74 27.48
C ALA A 663 43.95 2.46 26.28
N LYS A 664 43.32 2.27 25.11
CA LYS A 664 43.79 2.84 23.86
C LYS A 664 42.77 3.83 23.32
N GLU A 665 43.24 5.03 23.00
CA GLU A 665 42.45 5.97 22.21
C GLU A 665 42.24 5.39 20.81
N THR A 666 40.97 5.20 20.44
CA THR A 666 40.59 4.64 19.13
C THR A 666 40.37 5.73 18.11
N GLU A 667 39.82 6.87 18.52
CA GLU A 667 39.54 8.03 17.67
C GLU A 667 39.31 9.29 18.50
N THR A 668 39.25 10.44 17.81
CA THR A 668 38.86 11.73 18.39
C THR A 668 37.67 12.32 17.62
N LEU A 669 36.73 12.90 18.37
CA LEU A 669 35.56 13.58 17.84
C LEU A 669 35.59 15.04 18.31
N ASN A 670 35.15 15.99 17.49
CA ASN A 670 35.26 17.41 17.82
C ASN A 670 33.88 18.02 18.03
N ALA A 671 33.65 18.64 19.19
CA ALA A 671 32.55 19.57 19.38
C ALA A 671 32.79 20.88 18.60
N ARG A 672 31.78 21.74 18.51
CA ARG A 672 31.90 23.05 17.82
C ARG A 672 32.53 24.13 18.69
N GLY A 673 32.71 23.88 19.98
CA GLY A 673 33.32 24.81 20.92
C GLY A 673 33.70 24.16 22.25
N PRO A 674 34.24 24.95 23.20
CA PRO A 674 34.69 24.45 24.49
C PRO A 674 33.53 23.90 25.32
N ALA A 675 33.66 22.67 25.81
CA ALA A 675 32.62 21.96 26.56
C ALA A 675 33.00 21.77 28.03
N GLY A 676 32.01 21.72 28.92
CA GLY A 676 32.20 21.60 30.37
C GLY A 676 31.57 20.35 30.98
N ALA A 677 30.64 19.72 30.28
CA ALA A 677 30.01 18.47 30.68
C ALA A 677 29.71 17.62 29.44
N ILE A 678 29.68 16.30 29.61
CA ILE A 678 29.40 15.33 28.55
C ILE A 678 28.44 14.24 29.05
N ALA A 679 27.52 13.80 28.21
CA ALA A 679 26.65 12.66 28.49
C ALA A 679 26.43 11.79 27.23
N TYR A 680 26.28 10.49 27.43
CA TYR A 680 25.99 9.52 26.37
C TYR A 680 24.54 9.04 26.48
N ALA A 681 23.80 9.09 25.37
CA ALA A 681 22.46 8.51 25.24
C ALA A 681 22.52 7.28 24.33
N GLN A 682 22.17 6.12 24.89
CA GLN A 682 22.21 4.83 24.21
C GLN A 682 21.13 4.72 23.11
N GLY A 683 19.92 5.21 23.36
CA GLY A 683 18.78 5.09 22.45
C GLY A 683 19.10 5.58 21.03
N PRO A 684 19.50 6.86 20.86
CA PRO A 684 19.92 7.38 19.56
C PRO A 684 21.41 7.15 19.25
N ASN A 685 22.19 6.53 20.15
CA ASN A 685 23.64 6.38 20.05
C ASN A 685 24.39 7.71 19.82
N ARG A 686 24.23 8.68 20.74
CA ARG A 686 24.79 10.04 20.60
C ARG A 686 25.47 10.56 21.85
N LEU A 687 26.42 11.48 21.65
CA LEU A 687 27.03 12.28 22.70
C LEU A 687 26.44 13.68 22.75
N PHE A 688 26.25 14.19 23.96
CA PHE A 688 25.79 15.55 24.23
C PHE A 688 26.83 16.27 25.06
N LEU A 689 27.23 17.45 24.62
CA LEU A 689 28.27 18.26 25.25
C LEU A 689 27.72 19.63 25.62
N ALA A 690 27.83 20.02 26.89
CA ALA A 690 27.40 21.33 27.34
C ALA A 690 28.47 22.38 27.02
N ARG A 691 28.16 23.33 26.15
CA ARG A 691 29.07 24.43 25.81
C ARG A 691 29.28 25.36 27.00
N THR A 692 30.51 25.82 27.17
CA THR A 692 30.88 26.74 28.27
C THR A 692 30.77 28.20 27.88
N ASP A 693 30.83 28.50 26.59
CA ASP A 693 30.84 29.84 26.02
C ASP A 693 29.44 30.33 25.58
N THR A 694 28.45 29.43 25.51
CA THR A 694 27.08 29.74 25.09
C THR A 694 26.08 28.75 25.72
N PRO A 695 24.82 29.15 25.99
CA PRO A 695 23.77 28.28 26.51
C PRO A 695 23.24 27.27 25.48
N ALA A 696 24.09 26.38 24.99
CA ALA A 696 23.77 25.38 23.98
C ALA A 696 24.43 24.02 24.27
N LEU A 697 23.91 22.97 23.61
CA LEU A 697 24.48 21.65 23.57
C LEU A 697 25.06 21.37 22.19
N ASP A 698 26.28 20.88 22.12
CA ASP A 698 26.77 20.22 20.91
C ASP A 698 26.38 18.73 20.95
N ILE A 699 25.90 18.21 19.83
CA ILE A 699 25.49 16.81 19.68
C ILE A 699 26.40 16.17 18.65
N ILE A 700 27.00 15.03 19.00
CA ILE A 700 27.82 14.23 18.10
C ILE A 700 27.12 12.89 17.86
N ASP A 701 26.77 12.63 16.61
CA ASP A 701 26.23 11.34 16.16
C ASP A 701 27.37 10.32 16.02
N LEU A 702 27.28 9.18 16.71
CA LEU A 702 28.38 8.21 16.75
C LEU A 702 28.43 7.25 15.56
N GLU A 703 27.40 7.23 14.69
CA GLU A 703 27.44 6.42 13.47
C GLU A 703 27.97 7.22 12.29
N GLY A 704 27.53 8.48 12.16
CA GLY A 704 27.90 9.36 11.04
C GLY A 704 28.94 10.42 11.36
N HIS A 705 29.31 10.60 12.63
CA HIS A 705 30.18 11.67 13.16
C HIS A 705 29.69 13.09 12.84
N ALA A 706 28.42 13.24 12.46
CA ALA A 706 27.81 14.54 12.22
C ALA A 706 27.67 15.28 13.56
N THR A 707 28.05 16.57 13.55
CA THR A 707 27.97 17.43 14.73
C THR A 707 26.95 18.55 14.53
N ASP A 708 26.01 18.69 15.45
CA ASP A 708 25.02 19.77 15.48
C ASP A 708 25.11 20.59 16.79
N THR A 709 24.58 21.81 16.82
CA THR A 709 24.51 22.64 18.04
C THR A 709 23.06 23.07 18.27
N VAL A 710 22.53 22.79 19.46
CA VAL A 710 21.15 23.12 19.84
C VAL A 710 21.11 24.08 21.02
N PRO A 711 20.45 25.24 20.90
CA PRO A 711 20.27 26.15 22.03
C PRO A 711 19.36 25.51 23.09
N LEU A 712 19.69 25.71 24.37
CA LEU A 712 18.85 25.26 25.49
C LEU A 712 17.57 26.11 25.61
N GLY A 713 17.64 27.37 25.18
CA GLY A 713 16.56 28.35 25.28
C GLY A 713 15.61 28.38 24.10
N ASN A 714 14.32 28.41 24.40
CA ASN A 714 13.24 28.63 23.44
C ASN A 714 11.99 29.17 24.17
N ALA A 715 10.89 29.36 23.43
CA ALA A 715 9.65 29.90 23.98
C ALA A 715 9.05 29.09 25.17
N ARG A 716 9.43 27.82 25.35
CA ARG A 716 8.97 26.96 26.44
C ARG A 716 9.97 26.83 27.58
N THR A 717 11.27 26.72 27.28
CA THR A 717 12.33 26.55 28.29
C THR A 717 12.78 27.89 28.89
N GLY A 718 12.51 28.99 28.19
CA GLY A 718 12.93 30.35 28.54
C GLY A 718 14.35 30.65 28.07
N ASP A 719 14.82 31.85 28.39
CA ASP A 719 16.17 32.31 28.02
C ASP A 719 17.21 31.92 29.07
N PHE A 720 18.45 31.73 28.61
CA PHE A 720 19.60 31.36 29.43
C PHE A 720 20.80 32.22 29.04
N THR A 721 21.64 32.58 30.02
CA THR A 721 22.88 33.34 29.79
C THR A 721 24.14 32.49 29.96
N GLU A 722 24.01 31.31 30.57
CA GLU A 722 25.10 30.38 30.83
C GLU A 722 24.79 28.98 30.31
N GLY A 723 25.84 28.25 29.93
CA GLY A 723 25.76 26.83 29.60
C GLY A 723 25.41 25.94 30.80
N ALA A 724 24.99 24.71 30.50
CA ALA A 724 24.69 23.72 31.52
C ALA A 724 25.95 23.30 32.29
N LYS A 725 25.83 23.17 33.61
CA LYS A 725 26.91 22.76 34.52
C LYS A 725 27.03 21.25 34.65
N ALA A 726 25.92 20.52 34.47
CA ALA A 726 25.88 19.07 34.54
C ALA A 726 24.83 18.53 33.56
N LEU A 727 25.10 17.32 33.06
CA LEU A 727 24.23 16.56 32.16
C LEU A 727 23.96 15.19 32.76
N ALA A 728 22.74 14.69 32.63
CA ALA A 728 22.41 13.32 33.01
C ALA A 728 21.34 12.73 32.09
N VAL A 729 21.55 11.49 31.65
CA VAL A 729 20.56 10.72 30.88
C VAL A 729 19.86 9.74 31.82
N VAL A 730 18.54 9.68 31.76
CA VAL A 730 17.77 8.69 32.53
C VAL A 730 17.74 7.37 31.75
N PRO A 731 18.41 6.29 32.22
CA PRO A 731 18.69 5.12 31.37
C PRO A 731 17.47 4.40 30.79
N ARG A 732 16.33 4.37 31.49
CA ARG A 732 15.13 3.67 30.99
C ARG A 732 14.28 4.49 30.02
N THR A 733 14.31 5.82 30.14
CA THR A 733 13.53 6.72 29.27
C THR A 733 14.36 7.27 28.12
N GLN A 734 15.69 7.23 28.26
CA GLN A 734 16.67 7.85 27.37
C GLN A 734 16.52 9.37 27.23
N PHE A 735 15.79 10.06 28.13
CA PHE A 735 15.76 11.53 28.14
C PHE A 735 16.99 12.11 28.80
N LEU A 736 17.50 13.20 28.23
CA LEU A 736 18.62 13.98 28.75
C LEU A 736 18.10 15.15 29.58
N TYR A 737 18.79 15.43 30.69
CA TYR A 737 18.52 16.57 31.54
C TYR A 737 19.78 17.41 31.71
N ALA A 738 19.63 18.72 31.49
CA ALA A 738 20.71 19.69 31.59
C ALA A 738 20.46 20.64 32.76
N LEU A 739 21.35 20.66 33.74
CA LEU A 739 21.28 21.57 34.88
C LEU A 739 21.93 22.91 34.50
N VAL A 740 21.12 23.95 34.42
CA VAL A 740 21.51 25.34 34.18
C VAL A 740 21.20 26.15 35.45
N PRO A 741 21.89 27.26 35.77
CA PRO A 741 21.56 28.03 36.96
C PRO A 741 20.05 28.34 37.08
N GLY A 742 19.44 27.87 38.17
CA GLY A 742 18.01 28.08 38.48
C GLY A 742 17.01 27.17 37.74
N LYS A 743 17.44 26.32 36.79
CA LYS A 743 16.54 25.42 36.04
C LYS A 743 17.20 24.11 35.61
N VAL A 744 16.42 23.04 35.58
CA VAL A 744 16.76 21.82 34.84
C VAL A 744 15.97 21.79 33.54
N VAL A 745 16.65 21.66 32.41
CA VAL A 745 16.02 21.57 31.08
C VAL A 745 15.91 20.10 30.69
N ALA A 746 14.72 19.67 30.26
CA ALA A 746 14.47 18.33 29.73
C ALA A 746 14.59 18.33 28.21
N ILE A 747 15.36 17.37 27.68
CA ILE A 747 15.72 17.25 26.27
C ILE A 747 15.39 15.83 25.78
N GLU A 748 14.58 15.73 24.73
CA GLU A 748 14.37 14.49 23.98
C GLU A 748 15.61 14.21 23.12
N THR A 749 16.18 13.02 23.18
CA THR A 749 17.53 12.74 22.67
C THR A 749 17.61 12.38 21.18
N HIS A 750 16.56 11.86 20.56
CA HIS A 750 16.58 11.51 19.14
C HIS A 750 16.57 12.76 18.25
N GLY A 751 15.74 13.75 18.59
CA GLY A 751 15.66 15.06 17.94
C GLY A 751 16.50 16.15 18.60
N ALA A 752 17.20 15.83 19.69
CA ALA A 752 17.92 16.78 20.54
C ALA A 752 17.04 18.01 20.86
N SER A 753 15.83 17.79 21.36
CA SER A 753 14.78 18.80 21.45
C SER A 753 14.49 19.22 22.90
N PRO A 754 14.95 20.42 23.34
CA PRO A 754 14.59 20.99 24.64
C PRO A 754 13.11 21.40 24.64
N PHE A 755 12.28 20.75 25.44
CA PHE A 755 10.82 20.95 25.36
C PHE A 755 10.17 21.42 26.67
N ALA A 756 10.86 21.25 27.80
CA ALA A 756 10.39 21.67 29.11
C ALA A 756 11.57 22.08 30.00
N SER A 757 11.29 22.91 31.01
CA SER A 757 12.25 23.28 32.04
C SER A 757 11.59 23.37 33.40
N THR A 758 12.26 22.87 34.42
CA THR A 758 11.77 22.82 35.80
C THR A 758 12.60 23.76 36.67
N PRO A 759 11.99 24.73 37.38
CA PRO A 759 12.72 25.59 38.29
C PRO A 759 13.40 24.79 39.42
N VAL A 760 14.67 25.10 39.68
CA VAL A 760 15.47 24.60 40.80
C VAL A 760 16.21 25.77 41.45
N ARG A 761 17.05 25.54 42.47
CA ARG A 761 17.78 26.64 43.11
C ARG A 761 18.96 27.09 42.26
N GLU A 762 19.32 28.37 42.34
CA GLU A 762 20.54 28.88 41.71
C GLU A 762 21.82 28.29 42.32
N SER A 763 21.77 27.85 43.58
CA SER A 763 22.87 27.20 44.29
C SER A 763 23.18 25.79 43.80
N ASP A 764 22.28 25.18 43.02
CA ASP A 764 22.36 23.79 42.62
C ASP A 764 23.43 23.58 41.54
N ARG A 765 24.28 22.57 41.73
CA ARG A 765 25.45 22.31 40.87
C ARG A 765 25.65 20.85 40.51
N PHE A 766 25.06 19.93 41.26
CA PHE A 766 25.18 18.50 41.02
C PHE A 766 23.86 17.92 40.53
N LEU A 767 23.93 17.00 39.58
CA LEU A 767 22.79 16.29 39.01
C LEU A 767 23.09 14.79 39.03
N GLY A 768 22.15 14.00 39.53
CA GLY A 768 22.22 12.54 39.53
C GLY A 768 20.87 11.91 39.25
N VAL A 769 20.87 10.60 38.97
CA VAL A 769 19.69 9.84 38.56
C VAL A 769 19.45 8.67 39.51
N ASP A 770 18.25 8.60 40.07
CA ASP A 770 17.71 7.38 40.68
C ASP A 770 17.11 6.51 39.57
N GLY A 771 17.92 5.58 39.06
CA GLY A 771 17.57 4.70 37.94
C GLY A 771 16.43 3.71 38.23
N GLN A 772 16.10 3.45 39.50
CA GLN A 772 15.01 2.56 39.89
C GLN A 772 13.65 3.26 39.87
N ASP A 773 13.59 4.55 40.17
CA ASP A 773 12.35 5.36 40.10
C ASP A 773 12.26 6.28 38.88
N ASP A 774 13.32 6.37 38.06
CA ASP A 774 13.48 7.39 36.99
C ASP A 774 13.35 8.82 37.53
N LYS A 775 13.94 9.09 38.69
CA LYS A 775 13.92 10.44 39.30
C LYS A 775 15.26 11.12 39.14
N LEU A 776 15.23 12.44 39.06
CA LEU A 776 16.45 13.24 39.14
C LEU A 776 16.64 13.69 40.59
N VAL A 777 17.89 13.80 40.97
CA VAL A 777 18.27 14.42 42.23
C VAL A 777 19.26 15.52 41.93
N VAL A 778 18.93 16.72 42.39
CA VAL A 778 19.72 17.92 42.22
C VAL A 778 20.24 18.35 43.58
N ALA A 779 21.51 18.73 43.69
CA ALA A 779 22.11 19.16 44.95
C ALA A 779 22.88 20.47 44.80
N GLY A 780 22.75 21.33 45.81
CA GLY A 780 23.44 22.60 45.94
C GLY A 780 24.05 22.82 47.32
N SER A 781 24.34 24.07 47.68
CA SER A 781 24.92 24.41 48.98
C SER A 781 23.93 24.29 50.15
N ASP A 782 22.63 24.42 49.89
CA ASP A 782 21.63 24.65 50.94
C ASP A 782 20.63 23.49 51.05
N ALA A 783 20.46 22.71 49.97
CA ALA A 783 19.48 21.63 49.90
C ALA A 783 19.78 20.62 48.79
N VAL A 784 19.10 19.48 48.89
CA VAL A 784 19.02 18.44 47.86
C VAL A 784 17.56 18.30 47.43
N GLU A 785 17.26 18.53 46.16
CA GLU A 785 15.93 18.38 45.58
C GLU A 785 15.78 17.06 44.84
N ARG A 786 14.62 16.44 44.97
CA ARG A 786 14.20 15.31 44.15
C ARG A 786 13.16 15.78 43.16
N ILE A 787 13.39 15.48 41.89
CA ILE A 787 12.52 15.81 40.78
C ILE A 787 11.94 14.52 40.22
N GLU A 788 10.62 14.42 40.22
CA GLU A 788 9.92 13.37 39.48
C GLU A 788 9.96 13.73 38.00
N THR A 789 10.56 12.87 37.19
CA THR A 789 10.53 13.06 35.74
C THR A 789 9.11 12.80 35.22
N GLY A 790 8.70 13.58 34.23
CA GLY A 790 7.40 13.44 33.60
C GLY A 790 7.19 12.03 33.07
N ARG A 791 5.93 11.59 32.96
CA ARG A 791 5.61 10.27 32.39
C ARG A 791 5.66 10.35 30.88
N GLN A 792 6.86 10.50 30.34
CA GLN A 792 7.10 10.81 28.92
C GLN A 792 6.38 9.80 28.01
N ALA A 793 6.66 8.50 28.15
CA ALA A 793 6.07 7.46 27.32
C ALA A 793 4.54 7.35 27.43
N LEU A 794 4.01 7.60 28.61
CA LEU A 794 2.57 7.70 28.81
C LEU A 794 1.99 8.88 28.01
N ALA A 795 2.67 10.02 28.04
CA ALA A 795 2.17 11.29 27.51
C ALA A 795 1.92 11.26 26.00
N TRP A 796 2.85 10.71 25.20
CA TRP A 796 2.64 10.61 23.73
C TRP A 796 1.72 9.46 23.32
N ARG A 797 1.53 8.43 24.16
CA ARG A 797 0.68 7.26 23.87
C ARG A 797 -0.76 7.40 24.33
N ILE A 798 -1.05 8.18 25.39
CA ILE A 798 -2.43 8.40 25.89
C ILE A 798 -3.39 8.82 24.78
N PRO A 799 -3.06 9.80 23.91
CA PRO A 799 -3.97 10.21 22.85
C PRO A 799 -4.34 9.05 21.91
N GLY A 800 -3.39 8.17 21.60
CA GLY A 800 -3.65 6.96 20.81
C GLY A 800 -4.69 6.04 21.46
N VAL A 801 -4.57 5.80 22.77
CA VAL A 801 -5.53 4.95 23.51
C VAL A 801 -6.93 5.58 23.57
N VAL A 802 -7.00 6.91 23.76
CA VAL A 802 -8.27 7.64 23.73
C VAL A 802 -8.93 7.53 22.36
N PHE A 803 -8.16 7.66 21.28
CA PHE A 803 -8.68 7.47 19.92
C PHE A 803 -9.07 6.01 19.65
N GLY A 804 -8.36 5.03 20.20
CA GLY A 804 -8.80 3.63 20.17
C GLY A 804 -10.15 3.40 20.86
N ALA A 805 -10.40 4.07 21.98
CA ALA A 805 -11.70 4.04 22.65
C ALA A 805 -12.79 4.73 21.81
N LEU A 806 -12.49 5.87 21.17
CA LEU A 806 -13.41 6.56 20.25
C LEU A 806 -13.72 5.73 19.00
N LEU A 807 -12.72 5.04 18.44
CA LEU A 807 -12.89 4.11 17.32
C LEU A 807 -13.88 3.01 17.69
N ALA A 808 -13.68 2.36 18.85
CA ALA A 808 -14.58 1.33 19.35
C ALA A 808 -16.00 1.87 19.57
N PHE A 809 -16.12 3.08 20.13
CA PHE A 809 -17.39 3.78 20.33
C PHE A 809 -18.13 4.00 18.99
N PHE A 810 -17.48 4.60 18.00
CA PHE A 810 -18.09 4.88 16.70
C PHE A 810 -18.42 3.59 15.94
N LEU A 811 -17.53 2.58 15.97
CA LEU A 811 -17.76 1.31 15.30
C LEU A 811 -18.98 0.56 15.88
N TYR A 812 -19.10 0.54 17.21
CA TYR A 812 -20.28 -0.02 17.88
C TYR A 812 -21.56 0.69 17.45
N LEU A 813 -21.57 2.03 17.48
CA LEU A 813 -22.75 2.80 17.10
C LEU A 813 -23.08 2.70 15.62
N LEU A 814 -22.06 2.58 14.76
CA LEU A 814 -22.22 2.31 13.32
C LEU A 814 -22.92 0.96 13.12
N ALA A 815 -22.49 -0.10 13.80
CA ALA A 815 -23.15 -1.40 13.76
C ALA A 815 -24.62 -1.33 14.21
N ARG A 816 -24.95 -0.55 15.26
CA ARG A 816 -26.34 -0.35 15.71
C ARG A 816 -27.22 0.40 14.71
N ARG A 817 -26.64 1.31 13.92
CA ARG A 817 -27.36 2.04 12.87
C ARG A 817 -27.61 1.17 11.65
N LEU A 818 -26.63 0.36 11.29
CA LEU A 818 -26.67 -0.54 10.15
C LEU A 818 -27.65 -1.69 10.38
N PHE A 819 -27.62 -2.33 11.55
CA PHE A 819 -28.36 -3.58 11.81
C PHE A 819 -29.35 -3.47 12.96
N ALA A 820 -30.52 -4.08 12.80
CA ALA A 820 -31.58 -4.10 13.82
C ALA A 820 -31.12 -4.81 15.09
N SER A 821 -30.45 -5.96 14.95
CA SER A 821 -29.97 -6.76 16.07
C SER A 821 -28.83 -6.08 16.84
N PRO A 822 -28.95 -5.90 18.17
CA PRO A 822 -27.86 -5.37 19.00
C PRO A 822 -26.67 -6.34 19.09
N LEU A 823 -26.89 -7.62 18.78
CA LEU A 823 -25.86 -8.64 18.83
C LEU A 823 -24.69 -8.32 17.90
N VAL A 824 -24.92 -7.75 16.71
CA VAL A 824 -23.84 -7.37 15.78
C VAL A 824 -22.92 -6.34 16.44
N ALA A 825 -23.48 -5.39 17.18
CA ALA A 825 -22.70 -4.37 17.88
C ALA A 825 -21.94 -4.95 19.08
N TYR A 826 -22.55 -5.87 19.84
CA TYR A 826 -21.85 -6.58 20.92
C TYR A 826 -20.68 -7.42 20.39
N LEU A 827 -20.90 -8.13 19.28
CA LEU A 827 -19.88 -8.98 18.66
C LEU A 827 -18.72 -8.17 18.07
N VAL A 828 -18.99 -7.05 17.38
CA VAL A 828 -17.89 -6.20 16.87
C VAL A 828 -17.15 -5.51 18.02
N GLY A 829 -17.86 -5.09 19.08
CA GLY A 829 -17.22 -4.54 20.28
C GLY A 829 -16.32 -5.56 20.97
N ALA A 830 -16.77 -6.82 21.08
CA ALA A 830 -15.94 -7.91 21.59
C ALA A 830 -14.74 -8.20 20.68
N ALA A 831 -14.93 -8.19 19.35
CA ALA A 831 -13.85 -8.40 18.39
C ALA A 831 -12.76 -7.32 18.51
N VAL A 832 -13.13 -6.04 18.66
CA VAL A 832 -12.17 -4.95 18.91
C VAL A 832 -11.40 -5.15 20.21
N VAL A 833 -12.09 -5.58 21.28
CA VAL A 833 -11.47 -5.83 22.59
C VAL A 833 -10.50 -7.02 22.55
N LEU A 834 -10.76 -8.03 21.71
CA LEU A 834 -10.01 -9.29 21.65
C LEU A 834 -9.03 -9.37 20.48
N ASP A 835 -8.91 -8.32 19.68
CA ASP A 835 -7.98 -8.27 18.56
C ASP A 835 -6.63 -7.66 18.95
N GLY A 836 -5.54 -8.34 18.59
CA GLY A 836 -4.17 -7.95 18.91
C GLY A 836 -3.71 -6.70 18.19
N SER A 837 -4.08 -6.53 16.91
CA SER A 837 -3.68 -5.37 16.11
C SER A 837 -4.41 -4.12 16.59
N MET A 838 -5.72 -4.21 16.87
CA MET A 838 -6.49 -3.16 17.56
C MET A 838 -5.92 -2.80 18.95
N PHE A 839 -5.27 -3.75 19.63
CA PHE A 839 -4.61 -3.49 20.91
C PHE A 839 -3.27 -2.77 20.72
N ALA A 840 -2.39 -3.27 19.86
CA ALA A 840 -1.06 -2.73 19.62
C ALA A 840 -1.12 -1.32 19.01
N GLN A 841 -1.93 -1.14 17.96
CA GLN A 841 -2.11 0.15 17.26
C GLN A 841 -2.65 1.26 18.15
N ALA A 842 -3.48 0.92 19.15
CA ALA A 842 -3.97 1.91 20.10
C ALA A 842 -2.91 2.35 21.12
N ARG A 843 -1.85 1.56 21.32
CA ARG A 843 -0.84 1.79 22.37
C ARG A 843 0.43 2.45 21.89
N ILE A 844 0.72 2.40 20.59
CA ILE A 844 1.92 3.02 20.01
C ILE A 844 1.64 4.47 19.60
N GLY A 845 2.65 5.34 19.71
CA GLY A 845 2.61 6.71 19.20
C GLY A 845 2.68 6.79 17.67
N MET A 846 1.69 6.28 16.93
CA MET A 846 1.63 6.31 15.46
C MET A 846 0.35 6.97 14.90
N ASN A 847 0.39 7.35 13.61
CA ASN A 847 -0.70 8.07 12.95
C ASN A 847 -1.95 7.23 12.62
N ASP A 848 -1.84 5.90 12.54
CA ASP A 848 -2.87 4.97 12.04
C ASP A 848 -4.16 4.95 12.89
N ILE A 849 -4.04 5.06 14.22
CA ILE A 849 -5.20 5.05 15.12
C ILE A 849 -6.09 6.28 14.93
N TYR A 850 -5.49 7.46 14.71
CA TYR A 850 -6.21 8.71 14.50
C TYR A 850 -6.97 8.69 13.18
N VAL A 851 -6.29 8.36 12.07
CA VAL A 851 -6.92 8.33 10.74
C VAL A 851 -8.05 7.30 10.67
N THR A 852 -7.87 6.12 11.26
CA THR A 852 -8.89 5.06 11.27
C THR A 852 -10.13 5.47 12.08
N THR A 853 -9.93 6.12 13.23
CA THR A 853 -11.03 6.69 14.03
C THR A 853 -11.85 7.70 13.22
N PHE A 854 -11.18 8.61 12.51
CA PHE A 854 -11.85 9.60 11.67
C PHE A 854 -12.58 8.97 10.47
N ILE A 855 -12.03 7.92 9.85
CA ILE A 855 -12.68 7.17 8.77
C ILE A 855 -13.98 6.52 9.27
N VAL A 856 -13.93 5.80 10.40
CA VAL A 856 -15.13 5.14 10.96
C VAL A 856 -16.16 6.17 11.42
N GLY A 857 -15.73 7.27 12.03
CA GLY A 857 -16.60 8.40 12.38
C GLY A 857 -17.29 9.01 11.15
N THR A 858 -16.56 9.22 10.05
CA THR A 858 -17.10 9.73 8.78
C THR A 858 -18.23 8.83 8.28
N TRP A 859 -17.98 7.52 8.22
CA TRP A 859 -18.98 6.53 7.81
C TRP A 859 -20.19 6.48 8.75
N TYR A 860 -19.97 6.62 10.07
CA TYR A 860 -21.05 6.73 11.06
C TYR A 860 -22.02 7.89 10.76
N PHE A 861 -21.48 9.08 10.50
CA PHE A 861 -22.31 10.26 10.22
C PHE A 861 -22.96 10.21 8.83
N ILE A 862 -22.32 9.63 7.82
CA ILE A 862 -22.95 9.38 6.52
C ILE A 862 -24.17 8.46 6.66
N VAL A 863 -24.04 7.37 7.42
CA VAL A 863 -25.17 6.47 7.70
C VAL A 863 -26.23 7.18 8.55
N ALA A 864 -25.85 8.10 9.43
CA ALA A 864 -26.78 8.90 10.22
C ALA A 864 -27.66 9.81 9.34
N ALA A 865 -27.06 10.43 8.31
CA ALA A 865 -27.75 11.33 7.38
C ALA A 865 -28.86 10.65 6.56
N HIS A 866 -28.79 9.33 6.34
CA HIS A 866 -29.77 8.59 5.52
C HIS A 866 -31.11 8.32 6.24
N ARG A 867 -31.28 8.76 7.49
CA ARG A 867 -32.54 8.66 8.23
C ARG A 867 -33.27 10.00 8.21
N PRO A 868 -34.61 10.03 8.06
CA PRO A 868 -35.38 11.27 7.98
C PRO A 868 -35.27 12.05 9.29
N ARG A 869 -34.44 13.10 9.28
CA ARG A 869 -34.27 14.07 10.35
C ARG A 869 -34.05 15.45 9.73
N ARG A 870 -34.49 16.50 10.43
CA ARG A 870 -34.33 17.90 10.00
C ARG A 870 -32.87 18.33 9.81
N ALA A 871 -31.91 17.60 10.38
CA ALA A 871 -30.49 17.96 10.43
C ALA A 871 -29.54 17.02 9.64
N ALA A 872 -30.03 16.25 8.65
CA ALA A 872 -29.19 15.35 7.86
C ALA A 872 -27.99 16.06 7.17
N TRP A 873 -28.13 17.35 6.86
CA TRP A 873 -27.05 18.19 6.35
C TRP A 873 -25.92 18.40 7.38
N LEU A 874 -26.24 18.51 8.68
CA LEU A 874 -25.24 18.66 9.73
C LEU A 874 -24.40 17.40 9.88
N ASP A 875 -25.03 16.22 9.79
CA ASP A 875 -24.31 14.94 9.80
C ASP A 875 -23.30 14.87 8.64
N LEU A 876 -23.66 15.33 7.43
CA LEU A 876 -22.73 15.37 6.30
C LEU A 876 -21.62 16.40 6.46
N LEU A 877 -21.88 17.54 7.09
CA LEU A 877 -20.82 18.52 7.43
C LEU A 877 -19.84 17.94 8.45
N ILE A 878 -20.34 17.24 9.48
CA ILE A 878 -19.49 16.55 10.47
C ILE A 878 -18.67 15.45 9.79
N ALA A 879 -19.28 14.66 8.90
CA ALA A 879 -18.56 13.65 8.13
C ALA A 879 -17.44 14.27 7.27
N GLY A 880 -17.73 15.39 6.59
CA GLY A 880 -16.75 16.17 5.85
C GLY A 880 -15.59 16.69 6.72
N ALA A 881 -15.91 17.18 7.92
CA ALA A 881 -14.91 17.65 8.86
C ALA A 881 -14.01 16.50 9.37
N LEU A 882 -14.61 15.37 9.76
CA LEU A 882 -13.88 14.21 10.26
C LEU A 882 -12.93 13.66 9.18
N ILE A 883 -13.37 13.51 7.93
CA ILE A 883 -12.47 13.01 6.88
C ILE A 883 -11.38 14.02 6.51
N GLY A 884 -11.65 15.32 6.65
CA GLY A 884 -10.63 16.37 6.58
C GLY A 884 -9.54 16.23 7.64
N LEU A 885 -9.94 16.01 8.90
CA LEU A 885 -9.01 15.70 9.99
C LEU A 885 -8.26 14.38 9.72
N GLY A 886 -8.94 13.37 9.19
CA GLY A 886 -8.31 12.12 8.75
C GLY A 886 -7.21 12.36 7.71
N ALA A 887 -7.50 13.15 6.68
CA ALA A 887 -6.54 13.50 5.63
C ALA A 887 -5.37 14.33 6.19
N ALA A 888 -5.64 15.21 7.16
CA ALA A 888 -4.64 15.99 7.88
C ALA A 888 -3.77 15.16 8.85
N SER A 889 -4.14 13.90 9.12
CA SER A 889 -3.33 12.92 9.85
C SER A 889 -2.57 11.96 8.93
N LYS A 890 -3.21 11.44 7.87
CA LYS A 890 -2.62 10.51 6.90
C LYS A 890 -3.43 10.46 5.60
N TRP A 891 -2.75 10.42 4.45
CA TRP A 891 -3.42 10.38 3.14
C TRP A 891 -4.30 9.14 2.89
N ALA A 892 -4.16 8.06 3.68
CA ALA A 892 -5.05 6.90 3.61
C ALA A 892 -6.54 7.26 3.82
N ALA A 893 -6.83 8.38 4.50
CA ALA A 893 -8.19 8.91 4.60
C ALA A 893 -8.81 9.23 3.23
N ILE A 894 -8.02 9.69 2.26
CA ILE A 894 -8.47 10.13 0.93
C ILE A 894 -9.13 8.97 0.18
N TYR A 895 -8.72 7.72 0.43
CA TYR A 895 -9.38 6.55 -0.16
C TYR A 895 -10.87 6.50 0.18
N THR A 896 -11.26 6.92 1.39
CA THR A 896 -12.67 7.01 1.80
C THR A 896 -13.48 7.97 0.91
N LEU A 897 -12.87 9.08 0.45
CA LEU A 897 -13.56 10.03 -0.45
C LEU A 897 -13.94 9.36 -1.77
N ALA A 898 -13.10 8.47 -2.30
CA ALA A 898 -13.43 7.67 -3.48
C ALA A 898 -14.62 6.73 -3.20
N GLY A 899 -14.65 6.08 -2.05
CA GLY A 899 -15.79 5.25 -1.62
C GLY A 899 -17.09 6.05 -1.48
N ILE A 900 -17.02 7.27 -0.93
CA ILE A 900 -18.17 8.19 -0.82
C ILE A 900 -18.67 8.62 -2.20
N PHE A 901 -17.75 8.91 -3.12
CA PHE A 901 -18.08 9.25 -4.51
C PHE A 901 -18.81 8.10 -5.21
N VAL A 902 -18.27 6.87 -5.12
CA VAL A 902 -18.92 5.66 -5.65
C VAL A 902 -20.30 5.45 -5.04
N ALA A 903 -20.45 5.61 -3.71
CA ALA A 903 -21.74 5.51 -3.05
C ALA A 903 -22.75 6.56 -3.55
N SER A 904 -22.30 7.80 -3.76
CA SER A 904 -23.13 8.90 -4.26
C SER A 904 -23.60 8.63 -5.69
N LEU A 905 -22.72 8.15 -6.56
CA LEU A 905 -23.09 7.71 -7.91
C LEU A 905 -24.08 6.55 -7.87
N ALA A 906 -23.84 5.54 -7.04
CA ALA A 906 -24.71 4.36 -6.93
C ALA A 906 -26.13 4.73 -6.47
N VAL A 907 -26.25 5.58 -5.45
CA VAL A 907 -27.54 6.06 -4.94
C VAL A 907 -28.27 6.93 -5.96
N THR A 908 -27.55 7.82 -6.65
CA THR A 908 -28.10 8.68 -7.70
C THR A 908 -28.60 7.86 -8.90
N ALA A 909 -27.77 6.93 -9.39
CA ALA A 909 -28.12 6.04 -10.50
C ALA A 909 -29.33 5.18 -10.16
N TYR A 910 -29.39 4.62 -8.95
CA TYR A 910 -30.53 3.83 -8.48
C TYR A 910 -31.85 4.62 -8.43
N ALA A 911 -31.80 5.87 -7.97
CA ALA A 911 -32.97 6.76 -7.95
C ALA A 911 -33.41 7.14 -9.38
N TYR A 912 -32.44 7.39 -10.27
CA TYR A 912 -32.66 7.69 -11.67
C TYR A 912 -33.31 6.52 -12.44
N GLU A 913 -32.79 5.30 -12.27
CA GLU A 913 -33.34 4.08 -12.90
C GLU A 913 -34.79 3.79 -12.49
N ARG A 914 -35.17 4.19 -11.26
CA ARG A 914 -36.55 4.08 -10.77
C ARG A 914 -37.47 5.19 -11.28
N GLY A 915 -36.99 6.07 -12.15
CA GLY A 915 -37.72 7.23 -12.66
C GLY A 915 -37.99 8.29 -11.58
N ARG A 916 -37.20 8.31 -10.49
CA ARG A 916 -37.36 9.24 -9.37
C ARG A 916 -36.04 9.96 -9.04
N PRO A 917 -35.42 10.66 -10.00
CA PRO A 917 -34.17 11.38 -9.77
C PRO A 917 -34.31 12.37 -8.61
N GLY A 918 -33.29 12.45 -7.75
CA GLY A 918 -33.27 13.34 -6.59
C GLY A 918 -33.96 12.79 -5.33
N THR A 919 -34.36 11.51 -5.32
CA THR A 919 -35.00 10.84 -4.18
C THR A 919 -34.13 9.75 -3.53
N GLY A 920 -32.89 9.57 -3.98
CA GLY A 920 -31.96 8.56 -3.47
C GLY A 920 -31.48 8.79 -2.04
N GLY A 921 -31.67 9.99 -1.49
CA GLY A 921 -31.32 10.34 -0.13
C GLY A 921 -30.22 11.42 -0.07
N PRO A 922 -29.51 11.55 1.06
CA PRO A 922 -28.56 12.64 1.29
C PRO A 922 -27.32 12.60 0.38
N LEU A 923 -26.96 11.44 -0.18
CA LEU A 923 -25.87 11.30 -1.16
C LEU A 923 -26.33 11.38 -2.62
N ASP A 924 -27.62 11.61 -2.89
CA ASP A 924 -28.12 11.74 -4.27
C ASP A 924 -27.71 13.09 -4.87
N LEU A 925 -26.92 13.07 -5.93
CA LEU A 925 -26.40 14.27 -6.60
C LEU A 925 -27.51 15.13 -7.21
N PHE A 926 -28.62 14.53 -7.64
CA PHE A 926 -29.75 15.24 -8.25
C PHE A 926 -30.77 15.76 -7.23
N ALA A 927 -30.59 15.46 -5.95
CA ALA A 927 -31.48 15.96 -4.91
C ALA A 927 -31.50 17.50 -4.88
N GLY A 928 -32.69 18.07 -4.63
CA GLY A 928 -32.88 19.53 -4.65
C GLY A 928 -32.59 20.17 -6.01
N LYS A 929 -32.86 19.47 -7.13
CA LYS A 929 -32.57 19.92 -8.50
C LYS A 929 -31.07 20.15 -8.76
N GLY A 930 -30.23 19.25 -8.24
CA GLY A 930 -28.76 19.33 -8.40
C GLY A 930 -28.02 20.19 -7.36
N ARG A 931 -28.74 20.94 -6.52
CA ARG A 931 -28.12 21.71 -5.41
C ARG A 931 -27.36 20.82 -4.43
N ASN A 932 -27.80 19.57 -4.25
CA ASN A 932 -27.14 18.63 -3.37
C ASN A 932 -25.74 18.25 -3.86
N ALA A 933 -25.47 18.25 -5.17
CA ALA A 933 -24.12 18.04 -5.70
C ALA A 933 -23.14 19.12 -5.22
N ALA A 934 -23.55 20.39 -5.23
CA ALA A 934 -22.73 21.49 -4.71
C ALA A 934 -22.53 21.39 -3.19
N PHE A 935 -23.56 20.97 -2.45
CA PHE A 935 -23.46 20.74 -1.02
C PHE A 935 -22.49 19.59 -0.68
N LEU A 936 -22.61 18.45 -1.38
CA LEU A 936 -21.71 17.31 -1.22
C LEU A 936 -20.27 17.65 -1.60
N PHE A 937 -20.07 18.46 -2.65
CA PHE A 937 -18.76 19.02 -2.98
C PHE A 937 -18.21 19.91 -1.86
N GLY A 938 -19.06 20.76 -1.27
CA GLY A 938 -18.70 21.53 -0.08
C GLY A 938 -18.26 20.63 1.09
N CYS A 939 -19.04 19.60 1.40
CA CYS A 939 -18.76 18.68 2.50
C CYS A 939 -17.53 17.79 2.28
N PHE A 940 -17.34 17.24 1.08
CA PHE A 940 -16.36 16.17 0.84
C PHE A 940 -15.17 16.60 -0.04
N ALA A 941 -15.13 17.85 -0.49
CA ALA A 941 -13.96 18.44 -1.14
C ALA A 941 -13.50 19.72 -0.43
N LEU A 942 -14.38 20.73 -0.27
CA LEU A 942 -13.97 22.03 0.27
C LEU A 942 -13.61 21.97 1.77
N ILE A 943 -14.47 21.41 2.62
CA ILE A 943 -14.19 21.30 4.05
C ILE A 943 -12.92 20.47 4.33
N PRO A 944 -12.74 19.27 3.74
CA PRO A 944 -11.50 18.52 3.88
C PRO A 944 -10.26 19.31 3.44
N ALA A 945 -10.33 20.02 2.30
CA ALA A 945 -9.23 20.85 1.83
C ALA A 945 -8.92 21.99 2.82
N VAL A 946 -9.94 22.69 3.33
CA VAL A 946 -9.75 23.77 4.31
C VAL A 946 -9.12 23.25 5.61
N LEU A 947 -9.56 22.10 6.12
CA LEU A 947 -8.98 21.52 7.34
C LEU A 947 -7.57 21.01 7.12
N TYR A 948 -7.31 20.38 5.97
CA TYR A 948 -5.97 19.93 5.58
C TYR A 948 -5.02 21.11 5.46
N LEU A 949 -5.37 22.15 4.71
CA LEU A 949 -4.56 23.37 4.58
C LEU A 949 -4.45 24.10 5.93
N GLY A 950 -5.52 24.11 6.71
CA GLY A 950 -5.58 24.70 8.04
C GLY A 950 -4.60 24.08 9.04
N SER A 951 -4.38 22.76 8.98
CA SER A 951 -3.39 22.10 9.85
C SER A 951 -1.95 22.52 9.58
N TYR A 952 -1.67 23.13 8.42
CA TYR A 952 -0.34 23.62 8.07
C TYR A 952 -0.09 25.08 8.44
N VAL A 953 -1.11 25.85 8.84
CA VAL A 953 -0.98 27.31 9.04
C VAL A 953 0.07 27.66 10.10
N ARG A 954 0.19 26.86 11.16
CA ARG A 954 1.16 27.11 12.25
C ARG A 954 2.58 26.67 11.93
N TRP A 955 2.76 25.95 10.82
CA TRP A 955 4.03 25.34 10.45
C TRP A 955 4.89 26.21 9.55
N PHE A 956 4.23 26.98 8.67
CA PHE A 956 4.90 27.84 7.71
C PHE A 956 5.16 29.23 8.31
N GLY A 957 6.36 29.76 8.05
CA GLY A 957 6.79 31.09 8.54
C GLY A 957 7.68 31.08 9.79
N GLY A 958 8.13 29.90 10.23
CA GLY A 958 9.00 29.73 11.40
C GLY A 958 9.94 28.51 11.27
N PRO A 959 10.67 28.17 12.35
CA PRO A 959 11.68 27.10 12.36
C PRO A 959 11.11 25.68 12.18
N THR A 960 9.78 25.53 12.20
CA THR A 960 9.07 24.26 11.97
C THR A 960 8.82 23.95 10.49
N ALA A 961 9.19 24.84 9.57
CA ALA A 961 9.10 24.59 8.13
C ALA A 961 10.30 23.73 7.67
N PRO A 962 10.10 22.45 7.25
CA PRO A 962 11.19 21.56 6.86
C PRO A 962 12.00 22.17 5.73
N TYR A 963 13.31 22.28 5.89
CA TYR A 963 14.27 22.86 4.94
C TYR A 963 13.89 24.25 4.41
N GLY A 964 13.02 24.98 5.10
CA GLY A 964 12.45 26.25 4.63
C GLY A 964 11.47 26.13 3.46
N TRP A 965 10.99 24.92 3.16
CA TRP A 965 10.02 24.67 2.09
C TRP A 965 8.71 25.40 2.34
N ASN A 966 8.06 25.81 1.25
CA ASN A 966 6.65 26.20 1.29
C ASN A 966 5.72 24.98 1.17
N LEU A 967 4.41 25.17 1.33
CA LEU A 967 3.45 24.06 1.33
C LEU A 967 3.42 23.27 0.01
N VAL A 968 3.62 23.93 -1.11
CA VAL A 968 3.64 23.27 -2.42
C VAL A 968 4.86 22.36 -2.52
N GLU A 969 6.03 22.88 -2.15
CA GLU A 969 7.28 22.12 -2.11
C GLU A 969 7.18 20.95 -1.13
N LEU A 970 6.72 21.17 0.10
CA LEU A 970 6.52 20.09 1.07
C LEU A 970 5.63 18.99 0.52
N THR A 971 4.48 19.34 -0.08
CA THR A 971 3.55 18.37 -0.64
C THR A 971 4.16 17.61 -1.83
N GLN A 972 4.96 18.28 -2.66
CA GLN A 972 5.72 17.64 -3.74
C GLN A 972 6.75 16.65 -3.19
N GLN A 973 7.49 17.04 -2.15
CA GLN A 973 8.47 16.16 -1.50
C GLN A 973 7.82 14.95 -0.86
N MET A 974 6.66 15.13 -0.19
CA MET A 974 5.87 14.01 0.34
C MET A 974 5.47 13.04 -0.78
N TYR A 975 4.97 13.55 -1.90
CA TYR A 975 4.60 12.72 -3.04
C TYR A 975 5.81 11.98 -3.63
N TRP A 976 6.93 12.69 -3.85
CA TRP A 976 8.15 12.09 -4.37
C TRP A 976 8.67 11.00 -3.45
N TYR A 977 8.78 11.26 -2.14
CA TYR A 977 9.14 10.26 -1.14
C TYR A 977 8.28 8.99 -1.28
N HIS A 978 6.94 9.12 -1.30
CA HIS A 978 6.04 7.96 -1.41
C HIS A 978 6.08 7.26 -2.78
N SER A 979 6.38 7.99 -3.86
CA SER A 979 6.41 7.44 -5.23
C SER A 979 7.75 6.80 -5.61
N SER A 980 8.85 7.23 -4.99
CA SER A 980 10.22 6.78 -5.32
C SER A 980 10.87 5.90 -4.25
N LEU A 981 10.18 5.58 -3.14
CA LEU A 981 10.71 4.70 -2.10
C LEU A 981 10.85 3.26 -2.61
N THR A 982 12.09 2.85 -2.89
CA THR A 982 12.44 1.50 -3.37
C THR A 982 13.24 0.68 -2.35
N ALA A 983 13.45 1.21 -1.14
CA ALA A 983 14.21 0.53 -0.09
C ALA A 983 13.49 -0.76 0.37
N PRO A 984 14.12 -1.95 0.24
CA PRO A 984 13.56 -3.18 0.80
C PRO A 984 13.63 -3.12 2.33
N HIS A 985 12.64 -3.71 2.99
CA HIS A 985 12.62 -3.83 4.46
C HIS A 985 12.15 -5.23 4.84
N CYS A 986 12.85 -5.88 5.77
CA CYS A 986 12.60 -7.31 6.06
C CYS A 986 11.22 -7.53 6.72
N ALA A 987 10.72 -6.54 7.47
CA ALA A 987 9.34 -6.51 7.97
C ALA A 987 8.26 -6.12 6.94
N GLY A 988 8.65 -5.86 5.68
CA GLY A 988 7.71 -5.60 4.61
C GLY A 988 6.75 -6.77 4.40
N SER A 989 5.46 -6.48 4.29
CA SER A 989 4.37 -7.45 4.21
C SER A 989 3.46 -7.11 3.02
N PRO A 990 3.29 -8.01 2.04
CA PRO A 990 2.49 -7.73 0.85
C PRO A 990 1.00 -7.65 1.18
N TRP A 991 0.26 -6.83 0.44
CA TRP A 991 -1.16 -6.52 0.72
C TRP A 991 -2.08 -7.74 0.81
N TRP A 992 -1.77 -8.81 0.07
CA TRP A 992 -2.58 -10.04 0.07
C TRP A 992 -2.42 -10.84 1.37
N ALA A 993 -1.32 -10.69 2.10
CA ALA A 993 -1.04 -11.44 3.34
C ALA A 993 -1.81 -10.91 4.56
N TRP A 994 -2.28 -9.65 4.52
CA TRP A 994 -2.82 -8.97 5.70
C TRP A 994 -4.14 -9.56 6.22
N PRO A 995 -5.16 -9.91 5.40
CA PRO A 995 -6.40 -10.49 5.91
C PRO A 995 -6.21 -11.82 6.66
N LEU A 996 -5.08 -12.49 6.43
CA LEU A 996 -4.73 -13.77 7.05
C LEU A 996 -3.70 -13.65 8.18
N ASP A 997 -3.20 -12.43 8.45
CA ASP A 997 -2.17 -12.19 9.45
C ASP A 997 -0.91 -13.07 9.24
N LEU A 998 -0.55 -13.32 7.97
CA LEU A 998 0.54 -14.26 7.66
C LEU A 998 1.91 -13.68 8.00
N LYS A 999 2.06 -12.36 7.95
CA LYS A 999 3.32 -11.67 8.23
C LYS A 999 3.05 -10.37 9.01
N PRO A 1000 2.85 -10.49 10.34
CA PRO A 1000 2.68 -9.36 11.24
C PRO A 1000 3.99 -8.58 11.35
N VAL A 1001 3.94 -7.35 11.86
CA VAL A 1001 5.14 -6.49 11.94
C VAL A 1001 5.66 -6.47 13.36
N TYR A 1002 6.95 -6.77 13.50
CA TYR A 1002 7.70 -6.63 14.75
C TYR A 1002 7.97 -5.16 15.06
N TRP A 1003 7.71 -4.73 16.29
CA TRP A 1003 7.91 -3.35 16.75
C TRP A 1003 8.94 -3.22 17.88
N TYR A 1004 9.01 -4.18 18.81
CA TYR A 1004 9.88 -4.04 19.98
C TYR A 1004 10.37 -5.38 20.54
N PHE A 1005 11.64 -5.39 20.97
CA PHE A 1005 12.29 -6.42 21.77
C PHE A 1005 13.08 -5.72 22.87
N GLY A 1006 12.80 -6.07 24.11
CA GLY A 1006 13.50 -5.56 25.28
C GLY A 1006 14.03 -6.67 26.15
N GLY A 1007 15.35 -6.71 26.36
CA GLY A 1007 15.99 -7.57 27.35
C GLY A 1007 15.52 -7.17 28.74
N SER A 1008 14.63 -7.95 29.34
CA SER A 1008 14.23 -7.77 30.73
C SER A 1008 15.21 -8.50 31.65
N THR A 1009 15.28 -8.07 32.91
CA THR A 1009 16.18 -8.63 33.91
C THR A 1009 15.92 -10.13 34.14
N GLY A 1010 16.99 -10.94 34.18
CA GLY A 1010 16.91 -12.35 34.61
C GLY A 1010 16.30 -13.32 33.60
N ASN A 1011 16.72 -13.27 32.33
CA ASN A 1011 16.27 -14.11 31.21
C ASN A 1011 14.79 -13.91 30.77
N PHE A 1012 14.15 -12.81 31.17
CA PHE A 1012 12.83 -12.44 30.64
C PHE A 1012 13.01 -11.48 29.45
N ASN A 1013 12.15 -11.57 28.44
CA ASN A 1013 12.14 -10.68 27.28
C ASN A 1013 10.74 -10.09 27.06
N GLY A 1014 10.66 -8.81 26.71
CA GLY A 1014 9.43 -8.17 26.27
C GLY A 1014 9.36 -8.11 24.75
N TYR A 1015 8.19 -8.38 24.17
CA TYR A 1015 7.96 -8.32 22.72
C TYR A 1015 6.72 -7.47 22.41
N ILE A 1016 6.77 -6.68 21.34
CA ILE A 1016 5.57 -6.03 20.77
C ILE A 1016 5.53 -6.30 19.27
N TYR A 1017 4.45 -6.92 18.84
CA TYR A 1017 4.09 -7.13 17.45
C TYR A 1017 2.75 -6.48 17.15
N ASP A 1018 2.63 -5.86 15.97
CA ASP A 1018 1.34 -5.62 15.34
C ASP A 1018 0.89 -6.89 14.64
N ALA A 1019 0.17 -7.71 15.40
CA ALA A 1019 -0.38 -8.99 14.97
C ALA A 1019 -1.85 -9.06 15.35
N GLY A 1020 -2.66 -9.60 14.46
CA GLY A 1020 -4.07 -9.87 14.71
C GLY A 1020 -4.28 -11.01 15.71
N ASN A 1021 -5.53 -11.22 16.10
CA ASN A 1021 -5.92 -12.49 16.72
C ASN A 1021 -6.16 -13.53 15.61
N PRO A 1022 -5.37 -14.62 15.49
CA PRO A 1022 -5.49 -15.55 14.36
C PRO A 1022 -6.88 -16.20 14.24
N ILE A 1023 -7.54 -16.46 15.37
CA ILE A 1023 -8.91 -17.01 15.40
C ILE A 1023 -9.90 -16.03 14.78
N ILE A 1024 -9.73 -14.73 15.06
CA ILE A 1024 -10.56 -13.66 14.51
C ILE A 1024 -10.24 -13.45 13.03
N PHE A 1025 -8.97 -13.30 12.66
CA PHE A 1025 -8.55 -13.00 11.29
C PHE A 1025 -8.94 -14.11 10.31
N TRP A 1026 -8.67 -15.37 10.65
CA TRP A 1026 -8.98 -16.49 9.77
C TRP A 1026 -10.48 -16.75 9.62
N ALA A 1027 -11.29 -16.37 10.61
CA ALA A 1027 -12.75 -16.40 10.50
C ALA A 1027 -13.32 -15.17 9.78
N ALA A 1028 -12.66 -14.01 9.89
CA ALA A 1028 -13.10 -12.77 9.28
C ALA A 1028 -12.96 -12.78 7.76
N LEU A 1029 -11.98 -13.49 7.19
CA LEU A 1029 -11.79 -13.60 5.74
C LEU A 1029 -13.00 -14.24 5.04
N PRO A 1030 -13.39 -15.48 5.39
CA PRO A 1030 -14.59 -16.07 4.83
C PRO A 1030 -15.84 -15.27 5.21
N ALA A 1031 -15.87 -14.59 6.36
CA ALA A 1031 -17.00 -13.75 6.72
C ALA A 1031 -17.14 -12.51 5.81
N ALA A 1032 -16.05 -11.83 5.47
CA ALA A 1032 -16.02 -10.68 4.56
C ALA A 1032 -16.50 -11.09 3.15
N ALA A 1033 -16.01 -12.24 2.69
CA ALA A 1033 -16.46 -12.93 1.49
C ALA A 1033 -17.98 -13.21 1.49
N ILE A 1034 -18.50 -13.82 2.56
CA ILE A 1034 -19.92 -14.10 2.73
C ILE A 1034 -20.73 -12.80 2.74
N VAL A 1035 -20.28 -11.76 3.45
CA VAL A 1035 -20.97 -10.47 3.51
C VAL A 1035 -21.06 -9.83 2.12
N GLY A 1036 -19.99 -9.85 1.33
CA GLY A 1036 -20.01 -9.39 -0.06
C GLY A 1036 -21.00 -10.18 -0.93
N GLY A 1037 -21.00 -11.51 -0.80
CA GLY A 1037 -21.95 -12.38 -1.51
C GLY A 1037 -23.41 -12.17 -1.10
N LEU A 1038 -23.67 -12.03 0.20
CA LEU A 1038 -25.01 -11.76 0.74
C LEU A 1038 -25.49 -10.35 0.41
N ALA A 1039 -24.61 -9.35 0.37
CA ALA A 1039 -24.93 -7.99 -0.08
C ALA A 1039 -25.54 -8.01 -1.48
N TYR A 1040 -24.88 -8.72 -2.40
CA TYR A 1040 -25.33 -8.88 -3.76
C TYR A 1040 -26.65 -9.68 -3.84
N ARG A 1041 -26.70 -10.84 -3.18
CA ARG A 1041 -27.82 -11.78 -3.31
C ARG A 1041 -29.10 -11.31 -2.62
N ALA A 1042 -28.97 -10.70 -1.44
CA ALA A 1042 -30.08 -10.10 -0.71
C ALA A 1042 -30.46 -8.71 -1.24
N ARG A 1043 -29.66 -8.14 -2.15
CA ARG A 1043 -29.73 -6.72 -2.55
C ARG A 1043 -29.76 -5.79 -1.33
N SER A 1044 -28.92 -6.11 -0.35
CA SER A 1044 -28.88 -5.39 0.92
C SER A 1044 -27.93 -4.21 0.84
N VAL A 1045 -28.50 -3.01 0.91
CA VAL A 1045 -27.75 -1.75 0.97
C VAL A 1045 -26.82 -1.72 2.18
N THR A 1046 -27.27 -2.24 3.33
CA THR A 1046 -26.48 -2.26 4.56
C THR A 1046 -25.24 -3.15 4.44
N LEU A 1047 -25.38 -4.36 3.89
CA LEU A 1047 -24.23 -5.26 3.69
C LEU A 1047 -23.32 -4.75 2.57
N GLY A 1048 -23.90 -4.19 1.50
CA GLY A 1048 -23.14 -3.56 0.41
C GLY A 1048 -22.32 -2.38 0.89
N PHE A 1049 -22.85 -1.59 1.83
CA PHE A 1049 -22.13 -0.51 2.49
C PHE A 1049 -20.90 -1.01 3.26
N VAL A 1050 -21.05 -2.05 4.08
CA VAL A 1050 -19.93 -2.60 4.87
C VAL A 1050 -18.84 -3.13 3.95
N ALA A 1051 -19.22 -3.86 2.90
CA ALA A 1051 -18.30 -4.34 1.88
C ALA A 1051 -17.61 -3.19 1.14
N LEU A 1052 -18.34 -2.14 0.75
CA LEU A 1052 -17.79 -0.95 0.10
C LEU A 1052 -16.77 -0.24 0.99
N ALA A 1053 -17.10 0.02 2.26
CA ALA A 1053 -16.21 0.71 3.19
C ALA A 1053 -14.91 -0.06 3.40
N MET A 1054 -14.98 -1.39 3.54
CA MET A 1054 -13.81 -2.27 3.65
C MET A 1054 -12.97 -2.27 2.36
N LEU A 1055 -13.60 -2.53 1.21
CA LEU A 1055 -12.91 -2.67 -0.08
C LEU A 1055 -12.26 -1.37 -0.53
N THR A 1056 -12.89 -0.23 -0.24
CA THR A 1056 -12.32 1.09 -0.55
C THR A 1056 -10.97 1.28 0.11
N GLN A 1057 -10.81 0.84 1.36
CA GLN A 1057 -9.56 0.94 2.10
C GLN A 1057 -8.56 -0.15 1.71
N PHE A 1058 -9.03 -1.36 1.37
CA PHE A 1058 -8.15 -2.47 1.03
C PHE A 1058 -7.59 -2.39 -0.41
N VAL A 1059 -8.45 -2.14 -1.40
CA VAL A 1059 -8.08 -2.17 -2.83
C VAL A 1059 -7.11 -1.05 -3.20
N ALA A 1060 -7.12 0.06 -2.47
CA ALA A 1060 -6.22 1.18 -2.68
C ALA A 1060 -4.73 0.81 -2.57
N TRP A 1061 -4.40 -0.29 -1.87
CA TRP A 1061 -3.03 -0.75 -1.69
C TRP A 1061 -2.51 -1.66 -2.83
N ILE A 1062 -3.40 -2.21 -3.65
CA ILE A 1062 -3.03 -3.11 -4.75
C ILE A 1062 -2.07 -2.47 -5.78
N PRO A 1063 -2.31 -1.23 -6.27
CA PRO A 1063 -1.43 -0.62 -7.27
C PRO A 1063 -0.14 -0.03 -6.68
N ILE A 1064 0.07 -0.08 -5.36
CA ILE A 1064 1.22 0.55 -4.71
C ILE A 1064 2.43 -0.40 -4.76
N SER A 1065 3.50 0.03 -5.43
CA SER A 1065 4.69 -0.79 -5.70
C SER A 1065 5.82 -0.66 -4.67
N ARG A 1066 5.78 0.36 -3.81
CA ARG A 1066 6.77 0.52 -2.72
C ARG A 1066 6.61 -0.54 -1.64
N VAL A 1067 7.58 -0.63 -0.73
CA VAL A 1067 7.47 -1.49 0.45
C VAL A 1067 6.23 -1.10 1.28
N LEU A 1068 5.44 -2.11 1.63
CA LEU A 1068 4.25 -2.00 2.47
C LEU A 1068 4.42 -2.87 3.72
N PHE A 1069 3.60 -2.61 4.72
CA PHE A 1069 3.65 -3.22 6.03
C PHE A 1069 2.24 -3.60 6.50
N PHE A 1070 2.13 -4.59 7.39
CA PHE A 1070 0.86 -5.10 7.89
C PHE A 1070 -0.07 -4.01 8.46
N TYR A 1071 0.49 -3.02 9.17
CA TYR A 1071 -0.28 -1.93 9.76
C TYR A 1071 -1.09 -1.11 8.74
N HIS A 1072 -0.77 -1.12 7.45
CA HIS A 1072 -1.58 -0.44 6.43
C HIS A 1072 -3.00 -1.01 6.32
N PHE A 1073 -3.18 -2.29 6.67
CA PHE A 1073 -4.49 -2.95 6.75
C PHE A 1073 -5.38 -2.39 7.85
N PHE A 1074 -4.82 -1.68 8.83
CA PHE A 1074 -5.54 -1.17 9.98
C PHE A 1074 -6.73 -0.27 9.61
N THR A 1075 -6.64 0.47 8.51
CA THR A 1075 -7.75 1.31 7.99
C THR A 1075 -8.96 0.49 7.47
N ALA A 1076 -8.73 -0.75 7.04
CA ALA A 1076 -9.76 -1.69 6.59
C ALA A 1076 -10.25 -2.62 7.74
N LEU A 1077 -9.41 -2.84 8.75
CA LEU A 1077 -9.65 -3.76 9.87
C LEU A 1077 -10.99 -3.54 10.61
N PRO A 1078 -11.45 -2.32 10.94
CA PRO A 1078 -12.75 -2.11 11.60
C PRO A 1078 -13.92 -2.73 10.82
N PHE A 1079 -13.91 -2.60 9.49
CA PHE A 1079 -14.96 -3.14 8.62
C PHE A 1079 -14.82 -4.64 8.42
N TYR A 1080 -13.59 -5.15 8.46
CA TYR A 1080 -13.29 -6.58 8.46
C TYR A 1080 -13.84 -7.28 9.71
N LEU A 1081 -13.63 -6.70 10.89
CA LEU A 1081 -14.23 -7.18 12.16
C LEU A 1081 -15.76 -7.06 12.15
N LEU A 1082 -16.31 -6.03 11.51
CA LEU A 1082 -17.76 -5.88 11.34
C LEU A 1082 -18.33 -6.98 10.45
N CYS A 1083 -17.64 -7.39 9.38
CA CYS A 1083 -18.02 -8.53 8.56
C CYS A 1083 -18.11 -9.82 9.36
N LEU A 1084 -17.10 -10.10 10.21
CA LEU A 1084 -17.12 -11.23 11.14
C LEU A 1084 -18.33 -11.17 12.08
N ALA A 1085 -18.57 -10.01 12.70
CA ALA A 1085 -19.69 -9.82 13.62
C ALA A 1085 -21.06 -10.07 12.96
N ILE A 1086 -21.23 -9.68 11.69
CA ILE A 1086 -22.45 -9.95 10.91
C ILE A 1086 -22.66 -11.46 10.75
N VAL A 1087 -21.63 -12.21 10.33
CA VAL A 1087 -21.76 -13.65 10.10
C VAL A 1087 -21.97 -14.41 11.40
N LEU A 1088 -21.27 -14.05 12.48
CA LEU A 1088 -21.49 -14.62 13.80
C LEU A 1088 -22.90 -14.33 14.32
N ALA A 1089 -23.47 -13.15 14.02
CA ALA A 1089 -24.85 -12.84 14.37
C ALA A 1089 -25.87 -13.70 13.61
N ILE A 1090 -25.61 -14.02 12.33
CA ILE A 1090 -26.43 -14.99 11.56
C ILE A 1090 -26.35 -16.37 12.24
N LEU A 1091 -25.13 -16.83 12.53
CA LEU A 1091 -24.92 -18.15 13.14
C LEU A 1091 -25.51 -18.27 14.55
N TRP A 1092 -25.63 -17.16 15.28
CA TRP A 1092 -26.24 -17.15 16.61
C TRP A 1092 -27.71 -17.59 16.63
N GLU A 1093 -28.45 -17.42 15.54
CA GLU A 1093 -29.85 -17.85 15.49
C GLU A 1093 -29.98 -19.38 15.47
N ARG A 1094 -28.99 -20.10 14.90
CA ARG A 1094 -29.07 -21.55 14.65
C ARG A 1094 -28.02 -22.40 15.34
N ARG A 1095 -26.86 -21.82 15.70
CA ARG A 1095 -25.66 -22.52 16.20
C ARG A 1095 -25.00 -21.74 17.35
N ARG A 1096 -25.78 -21.32 18.36
CA ARG A 1096 -25.29 -20.55 19.52
C ARG A 1096 -24.06 -21.13 20.19
N THR A 1097 -24.02 -22.45 20.38
CA THR A 1097 -22.87 -23.14 20.99
C THR A 1097 -21.59 -22.92 20.19
N ALA A 1098 -21.65 -22.98 18.85
CA ALA A 1098 -20.48 -22.75 18.00
C ALA A 1098 -19.96 -21.31 18.12
N VAL A 1099 -20.86 -20.32 18.15
CA VAL A 1099 -20.47 -18.92 18.35
C VAL A 1099 -19.88 -18.68 19.74
N ARG A 1100 -20.41 -19.35 20.79
CA ARG A 1100 -19.83 -19.30 22.15
C ARG A 1100 -18.44 -19.93 22.19
N VAL A 1101 -18.26 -21.11 21.58
CA VAL A 1101 -16.96 -21.77 21.49
C VAL A 1101 -15.97 -20.89 20.74
N PHE A 1102 -16.38 -20.30 19.60
CA PHE A 1102 -15.56 -19.34 18.86
C PHE A 1102 -15.14 -18.15 19.74
N ALA A 1103 -16.07 -17.55 20.49
CA ALA A 1103 -15.76 -16.44 21.39
C ALA A 1103 -14.78 -16.85 22.50
N ILE A 1104 -14.94 -18.05 23.08
CA ILE A 1104 -14.02 -18.59 24.08
C ILE A 1104 -12.62 -18.79 23.47
N LEU A 1105 -12.53 -19.37 22.27
CA LEU A 1105 -11.26 -19.55 21.57
C LEU A 1105 -10.59 -18.21 21.25
N ALA A 1106 -11.35 -17.20 20.82
CA ALA A 1106 -10.83 -15.85 20.60
C ALA A 1106 -10.28 -15.22 21.90
N VAL A 1107 -10.97 -15.42 23.04
CA VAL A 1107 -10.47 -14.98 24.35
C VAL A 1107 -9.19 -15.71 24.74
N VAL A 1108 -9.15 -17.04 24.62
CA VAL A 1108 -7.96 -17.84 24.94
C VAL A 1108 -6.78 -17.42 24.05
N ALA A 1109 -7.01 -17.22 22.76
CA ALA A 1109 -5.99 -16.74 21.84
C ALA A 1109 -5.49 -15.35 22.23
N PHE A 1110 -6.38 -14.41 22.57
CA PHE A 1110 -5.97 -13.08 23.02
C PHE A 1110 -5.16 -13.14 24.33
N VAL A 1111 -5.58 -13.94 25.31
CA VAL A 1111 -4.82 -14.12 26.56
C VAL A 1111 -3.45 -14.75 26.30
N PHE A 1112 -3.39 -15.74 25.40
CA PHE A 1112 -2.13 -16.34 24.98
C PHE A 1112 -1.20 -15.31 24.33
N PHE A 1113 -1.66 -14.56 23.32
CA PHE A 1113 -0.86 -13.57 22.60
C PHE A 1113 -0.70 -12.23 23.33
N TYR A 1114 -1.39 -12.00 24.46
CA TYR A 1114 -1.32 -10.74 25.20
C TYR A 1114 0.12 -10.29 25.52
N PRO A 1115 1.04 -11.17 25.99
CA PRO A 1115 2.41 -10.74 26.24
C PRO A 1115 3.14 -10.25 24.98
N TYR A 1116 2.82 -10.86 23.84
CA TYR A 1116 3.44 -10.60 22.53
C TYR A 1116 2.98 -9.30 21.87
N VAL A 1117 1.79 -8.80 22.21
CA VAL A 1117 1.25 -7.52 21.70
C VAL A 1117 1.32 -6.39 22.72
N SER A 1118 1.70 -6.67 23.98
CA SER A 1118 1.71 -5.68 25.08
C SER A 1118 3.09 -5.37 25.65
N GLY A 1119 4.13 -6.12 25.30
CA GLY A 1119 5.45 -5.99 25.93
C GLY A 1119 5.45 -6.49 27.36
N LEU A 1120 4.58 -7.45 27.72
CA LEU A 1120 4.69 -8.13 29.02
C LEU A 1120 5.90 -9.06 28.98
N PRO A 1121 6.86 -8.92 29.92
CA PRO A 1121 8.03 -9.79 29.94
C PRO A 1121 7.64 -11.25 30.13
N VAL A 1122 8.24 -12.13 29.33
CA VAL A 1122 8.08 -13.60 29.39
C VAL A 1122 9.46 -14.25 29.43
N PRO A 1123 9.63 -15.44 30.02
CA PRO A 1123 10.89 -16.18 29.94
C PRO A 1123 11.34 -16.32 28.48
N GLY A 1124 12.61 -16.04 28.19
CA GLY A 1124 13.14 -15.98 26.83
C GLY A 1124 12.96 -17.29 26.05
N GLU A 1125 12.98 -18.43 26.75
CA GLU A 1125 12.71 -19.76 26.18
C GLU A 1125 11.28 -19.90 25.61
N LEU A 1126 10.33 -19.11 26.10
CA LEU A 1126 8.94 -19.09 25.61
C LEU A 1126 8.74 -18.15 24.42
N GLY A 1127 9.73 -17.34 24.05
CA GLY A 1127 9.60 -16.36 22.96
C GLY A 1127 9.20 -16.99 21.61
N SER A 1128 9.75 -18.17 21.30
CA SER A 1128 9.42 -18.91 20.07
C SER A 1128 8.00 -19.48 20.06
N ALA A 1129 7.36 -19.68 21.22
CA ALA A 1129 5.99 -20.20 21.30
C ALA A 1129 4.95 -19.24 20.72
N TYR A 1130 5.28 -17.95 20.61
CA TYR A 1130 4.42 -16.93 19.99
C TYR A 1130 4.60 -16.84 18.47
N GLN A 1131 5.65 -17.44 17.91
CA GLN A 1131 5.93 -17.46 16.48
C GLN A 1131 5.21 -18.66 15.83
N ILE A 1132 3.88 -18.60 15.76
CA ILE A 1132 3.06 -19.74 15.29
C ILE A 1132 3.21 -20.05 13.80
N LEU A 1133 3.79 -19.13 13.01
CA LEU A 1133 4.17 -19.33 11.62
C LEU A 1133 5.65 -18.95 11.43
N PRO A 1134 6.39 -19.60 10.52
CA PRO A 1134 7.78 -19.23 10.24
C PRO A 1134 7.96 -17.78 9.81
N THR A 1135 6.96 -17.21 9.15
CA THR A 1135 6.92 -15.80 8.71
C THR A 1135 6.76 -14.79 9.85
N TRP A 1136 6.49 -15.24 11.09
CA TRP A 1136 6.41 -14.40 12.29
C TRP A 1136 7.77 -14.31 13.01
N ALA A 1137 8.75 -15.13 12.61
CA ALA A 1137 10.09 -15.09 13.15
C ALA A 1137 10.90 -13.94 12.51
N TYR A 1138 11.48 -13.10 13.36
CA TYR A 1138 12.41 -12.03 12.99
C TYR A 1138 13.74 -12.28 13.70
N ASP A 1139 14.85 -11.91 13.05
CA ASP A 1139 16.17 -12.00 13.68
C ASP A 1139 16.24 -11.00 14.87
N PRO A 1140 16.57 -11.45 16.10
CA PRO A 1140 16.67 -10.57 17.26
C PRO A 1140 17.75 -9.49 17.15
N THR A 1141 18.69 -9.56 16.19
CA THR A 1141 19.68 -8.50 15.94
C THR A 1141 19.23 -7.47 14.90
N PHE A 1142 17.93 -7.32 14.67
CA PHE A 1142 17.36 -6.40 13.67
C PHE A 1142 17.82 -4.94 13.88
N ASN A 1143 18.96 -4.56 13.29
CA ASN A 1143 19.39 -3.18 13.12
C ASN A 1143 18.84 -2.65 11.79
N PRO A 1144 18.42 -1.37 11.73
CA PRO A 1144 17.88 -0.75 10.51
C PRO A 1144 18.88 -0.68 9.34
N THR A 1145 20.16 -1.00 9.56
CA THR A 1145 21.24 -1.04 8.58
C THR A 1145 21.57 -2.44 8.03
N ASP A 1146 21.00 -3.50 8.58
CA ASP A 1146 21.40 -4.86 8.20
C ASP A 1146 20.70 -5.32 6.92
N SER A 1147 21.53 -5.70 5.94
CA SER A 1147 21.11 -6.42 4.74
C SER A 1147 20.24 -7.59 5.16
N CYS A 1148 18.99 -7.63 4.70
CA CYS A 1148 18.09 -8.74 4.99
C CYS A 1148 18.83 -10.05 4.67
N PRO A 1149 18.95 -11.00 5.62
CA PRO A 1149 19.20 -12.38 5.23
C PRO A 1149 18.18 -12.68 4.14
N THR A 1150 18.66 -13.22 3.02
CA THR A 1150 17.84 -13.64 1.89
C THR A 1150 16.46 -14.11 2.37
N PRO A 1151 15.36 -13.54 1.87
CA PRO A 1151 14.04 -13.65 2.47
C PRO A 1151 13.68 -15.11 2.61
N VAL A 1152 13.88 -15.71 3.79
CA VAL A 1152 13.78 -17.15 4.10
C VAL A 1152 13.43 -17.97 2.87
N SER A 1153 14.37 -18.04 1.92
CA SER A 1153 14.21 -18.80 0.67
C SER A 1153 15.02 -20.09 0.77
N ALA A 1154 15.43 -20.45 1.99
CA ALA A 1154 16.27 -21.60 2.28
C ALA A 1154 16.04 -22.20 3.68
N ALA A 1155 14.91 -21.90 4.35
CA ALA A 1155 14.44 -22.78 5.42
C ALA A 1155 13.44 -23.76 4.81
N THR A 1156 13.71 -25.04 5.00
CA THR A 1156 12.90 -26.20 4.64
C THR A 1156 11.50 -26.23 5.29
N ALA A 1157 11.02 -25.13 5.89
CA ALA A 1157 9.61 -24.87 6.21
C ALA A 1157 8.83 -24.49 4.93
N THR A 1158 8.80 -25.49 4.06
CA THR A 1158 7.89 -25.89 2.99
C THR A 1158 7.00 -24.86 2.27
N SER A 1159 7.12 -24.89 0.94
CA SER A 1159 6.10 -24.60 -0.09
C SER A 1159 4.69 -25.15 0.21
N LEU A 1160 4.55 -26.02 1.20
CA LEU A 1160 3.30 -26.53 1.75
C LEU A 1160 2.55 -25.47 2.57
N GLU A 1161 3.21 -24.60 3.34
CA GLU A 1161 2.54 -23.55 4.12
C GLU A 1161 2.04 -22.43 3.21
N ILE A 1162 2.88 -22.01 2.26
CA ILE A 1162 2.46 -21.15 1.14
C ILE A 1162 1.35 -21.85 0.35
N GLY A 1163 1.49 -23.14 0.04
CA GLY A 1163 0.46 -23.95 -0.61
C GLY A 1163 -0.86 -24.01 0.19
N ILE A 1164 -0.81 -24.13 1.51
CA ILE A 1164 -1.97 -24.13 2.41
C ILE A 1164 -2.58 -22.74 2.46
N ALA A 1165 -1.80 -21.67 2.55
CA ALA A 1165 -2.28 -20.29 2.48
C ALA A 1165 -2.98 -20.05 1.14
N TRP A 1166 -2.39 -20.48 0.01
CA TRP A 1166 -3.02 -20.44 -1.30
C TRP A 1166 -4.29 -21.29 -1.38
N ILE A 1167 -4.31 -22.50 -0.80
CA ILE A 1167 -5.50 -23.36 -0.75
C ILE A 1167 -6.59 -22.74 0.13
N VAL A 1168 -6.23 -22.07 1.21
CA VAL A 1168 -7.15 -21.35 2.10
C VAL A 1168 -7.66 -20.08 1.43
N GLU A 1169 -6.83 -19.33 0.70
CA GLU A 1169 -7.23 -18.15 -0.07
C GLU A 1169 -8.12 -18.52 -1.26
N VAL A 1170 -7.69 -19.49 -2.07
CA VAL A 1170 -8.47 -20.02 -3.20
C VAL A 1170 -9.72 -20.71 -2.69
N GLY A 1171 -9.67 -21.40 -1.55
CA GLY A 1171 -10.81 -22.03 -0.91
C GLY A 1171 -11.80 -21.03 -0.31
N ALA A 1172 -11.32 -19.99 0.36
CA ALA A 1172 -12.14 -18.91 0.92
C ALA A 1172 -12.73 -18.03 -0.18
N LEU A 1173 -11.96 -17.72 -1.24
CA LEU A 1173 -12.44 -17.03 -2.42
C LEU A 1173 -13.42 -17.92 -3.20
N ALA A 1174 -13.14 -19.20 -3.40
CA ALA A 1174 -14.06 -20.14 -4.03
C ALA A 1174 -15.34 -20.30 -3.21
N LEU A 1175 -15.26 -20.26 -1.88
CA LEU A 1175 -16.43 -20.25 -0.99
C LEU A 1175 -17.19 -18.92 -1.08
N ALA A 1176 -16.49 -17.77 -1.10
CA ALA A 1176 -17.04 -16.43 -1.31
C ALA A 1176 -17.85 -16.34 -2.60
N LEU A 1177 -17.20 -16.78 -3.68
CA LEU A 1177 -17.76 -16.88 -5.00
C LEU A 1177 -18.94 -17.86 -4.91
N ALA A 1178 -18.78 -19.09 -4.44
CA ALA A 1178 -19.86 -20.07 -4.36
C ALA A 1178 -21.08 -19.64 -3.50
N VAL A 1179 -20.88 -18.85 -2.43
CA VAL A 1179 -21.93 -18.21 -1.60
C VAL A 1179 -22.65 -17.11 -2.38
N ALA A 1180 -21.90 -16.19 -2.98
CA ALA A 1180 -22.42 -15.13 -3.84
C ALA A 1180 -23.24 -15.70 -5.01
N PHE A 1181 -22.86 -16.91 -5.43
CA PHE A 1181 -23.20 -17.50 -6.72
C PHE A 1181 -24.18 -18.66 -6.69
N ALA A 1182 -24.69 -19.02 -5.51
CA ALA A 1182 -25.72 -20.04 -5.35
C ALA A 1182 -25.34 -21.43 -5.89
N TYR A 1183 -24.06 -21.80 -5.79
CA TYR A 1183 -23.62 -23.13 -6.20
C TYR A 1183 -24.27 -24.20 -5.30
N GLU A 1184 -24.98 -25.17 -5.87
CA GLU A 1184 -25.77 -26.17 -5.13
C GLU A 1184 -24.98 -26.86 -3.99
N PRO A 1185 -23.71 -27.28 -4.19
CA PRO A 1185 -22.88 -27.84 -3.13
C PRO A 1185 -22.55 -26.85 -2.02
N ALA A 1186 -22.30 -25.58 -2.34
CA ALA A 1186 -22.07 -24.54 -1.34
C ALA A 1186 -23.36 -24.18 -0.59
N ARG A 1187 -24.51 -24.18 -1.27
CA ARG A 1187 -25.83 -24.03 -0.64
C ARG A 1187 -26.09 -25.17 0.35
N ARG A 1188 -25.76 -26.42 -0.01
CA ARG A 1188 -25.84 -27.58 0.88
C ARG A 1188 -24.85 -27.47 2.05
N LEU A 1189 -23.62 -27.01 1.80
CA LEU A 1189 -22.61 -26.78 2.85
C LEU A 1189 -23.09 -25.70 3.83
N LEU A 1190 -23.49 -24.54 3.32
CA LEU A 1190 -24.00 -23.41 4.09
C LEU A 1190 -25.29 -23.77 4.86
N ALA A 1191 -26.18 -24.57 4.28
CA ALA A 1191 -27.34 -25.13 4.99
C ALA A 1191 -26.92 -26.10 6.10
N ARG A 1192 -25.92 -26.97 5.85
CA ARG A 1192 -25.37 -27.89 6.87
C ARG A 1192 -24.70 -27.14 8.03
N ILE A 1193 -23.96 -26.07 7.75
CA ILE A 1193 -23.33 -25.22 8.78
C ILE A 1193 -24.28 -24.16 9.36
N GLY A 1194 -25.54 -24.11 8.88
CA GLY A 1194 -26.60 -23.27 9.45
C GLY A 1194 -26.51 -21.78 9.08
N VAL A 1195 -25.82 -21.42 8.01
CA VAL A 1195 -25.75 -20.06 7.46
C VAL A 1195 -26.96 -19.74 6.56
N ILE A 1196 -27.57 -20.74 5.91
CA ILE A 1196 -28.74 -20.61 5.02
C ILE A 1196 -29.87 -21.51 5.50
#